data_AF-B4DBL4-F1
#
_entry.id   AF-B4DBL4-F1
#
_cell.length_a   1.000
_cell.length_b   1.000
_cell.length_c   1.000
_cell.angle_alpha   90.00
_cell.angle_beta   90.00
_cell.angle_gamma   90.00
#
_symmetry.space_group_name_H-M   'P 1'
#
loop_
_entity.id
_entity.type
_entity.pdbx_description
1 polymer ?
#
loop_
_entity_poly.entity_id
_entity_poly.type
_entity_poly.pdbx_seq_one_letter_code
_entity_poly.pdbx_strand_id
1 'polypeptide(L)'
;MAASQNFLHALVGSMSQGAAGNPTVAVIEAAFAHHDLHWRYINMEVTPADLSDAVRGAKAMGFRGFNCSLPHKVNVIAHLDGLGESAGIMGAVNCVVRRGDQLIGENTDGKGFLKSLVSVIDPRGKSVVLFGAGGAARAIAVELGLAGVKKITVVNRGEERGRELVELLRTKLKLEAELVVWNGDYAVPAGTDVVINGTSIGLYDGEARLAIDVHSLHSGMVVADVIFNPPRTRLLRDAEARGCIPVDGLGDAREPGHRGWSKFWDRASPSGRRGHAGGLGKRSRFMTEAAPPLLEMRGIVKSFPGVRALRGVDLTLHSGEVLALLGENGAGKSTLMKILGGAFCADAGSIAISGREMRFQAPHDSRAAGVAIIYQEFNLVPGLTACENIFLGQERTRAGFIERQHERQRAAELFRRLGVQIDLDAPCRRLTTAQQQLVEIAKALAFDARIIVMDEPSAALTSHEVERLFEIIRDLRRQGIAVIYISHRLDEIFTIADRVTVLRDGANVGERPIGELTRQQMIELMVGRELKDEFPKRSVAVGPSRLKVTGLQRGRAVRDVSFEVRRGEILALTGLIGAGRTEVVRLIFGADRREAGDIQLDGQTLAIRTPRDAIAAGIGLLTEDRKLQGLILGHSIRENFGLPNLDWLAADGFVNLRGEREEFARYVETLRIKVPHQEQHARNLSGGNQQKVVLAKWLARDCEVLIFDEPTRGIDVGAKYEIYLLMNELAAQGKAIIMISSEMPEVLGMADRILVMHDGRITGEIADVAHATQEQMMQLAVA
;
A
#
# COMPACT_ATOMS: atom_id res chain seq x y z
N MET A 1 22.89 -3.94 39.27
CA MET A 1 22.31 -5.08 38.53
C MET A 1 21.02 -4.61 37.86
N ALA A 2 21.10 -4.14 36.62
CA ALA A 2 19.91 -3.80 35.84
C ALA A 2 19.35 -5.10 35.26
N ALA A 3 18.15 -5.49 35.69
CA ALA A 3 17.45 -6.63 35.09
C ALA A 3 17.29 -6.35 33.59
N SER A 4 17.73 -7.28 32.74
CA SER A 4 17.52 -7.20 31.30
C SER A 4 16.02 -7.05 31.03
N GLN A 5 15.63 -5.93 30.43
CA GLN A 5 14.24 -5.73 30.02
C GLN A 5 13.92 -6.71 28.89
N ASN A 6 13.31 -7.84 29.23
CA ASN A 6 12.74 -8.75 28.24
C ASN A 6 11.62 -8.01 27.49
N PHE A 7 11.64 -8.12 26.15
CA PHE A 7 10.69 -7.53 25.19
C PHE A 7 9.21 -7.70 25.57
N LEU A 8 8.87 -8.80 26.26
CA LEU A 8 7.51 -9.07 26.75
C LEU A 8 6.98 -8.00 27.72
N HIS A 9 7.84 -7.32 28.48
CA HIS A 9 7.46 -6.28 29.45
C HIS A 9 7.14 -4.91 28.82
N ALA A 10 7.22 -4.79 27.48
CA ALA A 10 6.96 -3.56 26.71
C ALA A 10 5.82 -3.73 25.69
N LEU A 11 5.06 -4.82 25.78
CA LEU A 11 4.05 -5.20 24.79
C LEU A 11 2.67 -4.64 25.20
N VAL A 12 2.03 -3.92 24.27
CA VAL A 12 0.64 -3.46 24.40
C VAL A 12 -0.17 -4.08 23.26
N GLY A 13 -1.26 -4.76 23.59
CA GLY A 13 -2.10 -5.43 22.60
C GLY A 13 -3.38 -4.66 22.27
N SER A 14 -4.06 -4.98 21.18
CA SER A 14 -5.48 -4.67 21.00
C SER A 14 -6.24 -5.95 20.73
N MET A 15 -7.22 -6.27 21.57
CA MET A 15 -8.12 -7.39 21.36
C MET A 15 -9.33 -6.88 20.57
N SER A 16 -9.55 -7.44 19.38
CA SER A 16 -10.68 -7.09 18.51
C SER A 16 -11.13 -8.28 17.67
N GLN A 17 -12.34 -8.24 17.12
CA GLN A 17 -12.79 -9.21 16.13
C GLN A 17 -12.82 -8.49 14.76
N GLY A 18 -11.92 -8.89 13.85
CA GLY A 18 -11.51 -8.11 12.68
C GLY A 18 -10.20 -7.33 12.91
N ALA A 19 -9.06 -8.03 13.06
CA ALA A 19 -7.77 -7.39 13.29
C ALA A 19 -7.06 -6.92 12.01
N ALA A 20 -7.36 -7.57 10.87
CA ALA A 20 -6.82 -7.24 9.56
C ALA A 20 -7.42 -5.93 9.03
N GLY A 21 -6.56 -4.96 8.70
CA GLY A 21 -6.98 -3.66 8.17
C GLY A 21 -7.29 -2.59 9.22
N ASN A 22 -7.03 -2.85 10.51
CA ASN A 22 -7.17 -1.82 11.54
C ASN A 22 -5.94 -0.87 11.51
N PRO A 23 -6.08 0.39 11.02
CA PRO A 23 -4.96 1.31 10.88
C PRO A 23 -4.39 1.77 12.23
N THR A 24 -5.11 1.50 13.33
CA THR A 24 -4.73 1.87 14.69
C THR A 24 -3.35 1.32 15.07
N VAL A 25 -2.91 0.18 14.52
CA VAL A 25 -1.56 -0.35 14.76
C VAL A 25 -0.49 0.63 14.28
N ALA A 26 -0.51 0.97 13.00
CA ALA A 26 0.49 1.86 12.42
C ALA A 26 0.44 3.27 13.03
N VAL A 27 -0.76 3.75 13.38
CA VAL A 27 -0.96 5.06 13.99
C VAL A 27 -0.46 5.09 15.44
N ILE A 28 -0.73 4.05 16.23
CA ILE A 28 -0.29 3.98 17.63
C ILE A 28 1.21 3.70 17.71
N GLU A 29 1.77 2.85 16.86
CA GLU A 29 3.23 2.64 16.81
C GLU A 29 3.96 3.91 16.38
N ALA A 30 3.41 4.67 15.43
CA ALA A 30 3.94 5.98 15.06
C ALA A 30 3.83 6.99 16.22
N ALA A 31 2.73 6.97 16.98
CA ALA A 31 2.56 7.82 18.16
C ALA A 31 3.50 7.43 19.31
N PHE A 32 3.68 6.14 19.58
CA PHE A 32 4.64 5.65 20.56
C PHE A 32 6.07 6.03 20.19
N ALA A 33 6.44 5.86 18.91
CA ALA A 33 7.73 6.30 18.41
C ALA A 33 7.93 7.81 18.51
N HIS A 34 6.88 8.61 18.27
CA HIS A 34 6.91 10.06 18.43
C HIS A 34 7.12 10.51 19.90
N HIS A 35 6.76 9.67 20.87
CA HIS A 35 6.88 9.94 22.31
C HIS A 35 8.02 9.18 23.00
N ASP A 36 8.99 8.63 22.24
CA ASP A 36 10.10 7.81 22.75
C ASP A 36 9.66 6.58 23.58
N LEU A 37 8.45 6.05 23.31
CA LEU A 37 7.93 4.83 23.91
C LEU A 37 8.32 3.63 23.03
N HIS A 38 9.27 2.82 23.48
CA HIS A 38 9.73 1.61 22.78
C HIS A 38 8.77 0.42 22.96
N TRP A 39 7.50 0.61 22.65
CA TRP A 39 6.44 -0.41 22.77
C TRP A 39 6.06 -0.94 21.38
N ARG A 40 5.67 -2.23 21.30
CA ARG A 40 5.10 -2.81 20.08
C ARG A 40 3.61 -3.05 20.25
N TYR A 41 2.84 -2.65 19.25
CA TYR A 41 1.38 -2.72 19.30
C TYR A 41 0.90 -3.95 18.52
N ILE A 42 0.46 -4.99 19.24
CA ILE A 42 0.02 -6.25 18.60
C ILE A 42 -1.50 -6.28 18.53
N ASN A 43 -2.05 -6.22 17.32
CA ASN A 43 -3.47 -6.46 17.14
C ASN A 43 -3.74 -7.96 17.13
N MET A 44 -4.58 -8.42 18.04
CA MET A 44 -4.94 -9.81 18.20
C MET A 44 -6.40 -9.98 17.80
N GLU A 45 -6.64 -10.84 16.81
CA GLU A 45 -7.99 -11.26 16.51
C GLU A 45 -8.45 -12.23 17.59
N VAL A 46 -9.40 -11.77 18.41
CA VAL A 46 -9.95 -12.50 19.53
C VAL A 46 -11.45 -12.56 19.30
N THR A 47 -12.01 -13.77 19.21
CA THR A 47 -13.47 -13.90 19.14
C THR A 47 -14.07 -13.67 20.54
N PRO A 48 -15.36 -13.32 20.67
CA PRO A 48 -16.01 -13.18 21.98
C PRO A 48 -15.90 -14.43 22.86
N ALA A 49 -15.85 -15.63 22.26
CA ALA A 49 -15.68 -16.88 22.98
C ALA A 49 -14.27 -17.03 23.58
N ASP A 50 -13.26 -16.52 22.87
CA ASP A 50 -11.84 -16.66 23.25
C ASP A 50 -11.34 -15.51 24.13
N LEU A 51 -12.19 -14.49 24.39
CA LEU A 51 -11.79 -13.29 25.14
C LEU A 51 -11.25 -13.61 26.53
N SER A 52 -11.88 -14.57 27.23
CA SER A 52 -11.42 -14.99 28.55
C SER A 52 -10.02 -15.62 28.50
N ASP A 53 -9.72 -16.42 27.49
CA ASP A 53 -8.41 -17.05 27.30
C ASP A 53 -7.36 -16.04 26.87
N ALA A 54 -7.72 -15.10 26.01
CA ALA A 54 -6.85 -14.01 25.58
C ALA A 54 -6.43 -13.12 26.76
N VAL A 55 -7.36 -12.76 27.65
CA VAL A 55 -7.05 -11.96 28.86
C VAL A 55 -6.18 -12.75 29.84
N ARG A 56 -6.46 -14.05 30.05
CA ARG A 56 -5.60 -14.94 30.85
C ARG A 56 -4.20 -15.04 30.27
N GLY A 57 -4.09 -15.21 28.96
CA GLY A 57 -2.82 -15.26 28.22
C GLY A 57 -2.04 -13.95 28.37
N ALA A 58 -2.67 -12.79 28.19
CA ALA A 58 -2.04 -11.49 28.37
C ALA A 58 -1.50 -11.30 29.80
N LYS A 59 -2.26 -11.73 30.82
CA LYS A 59 -1.82 -11.71 32.22
C LYS A 59 -0.61 -12.62 32.44
N ALA A 60 -0.65 -13.85 31.93
CA ALA A 60 0.41 -14.84 32.05
C ALA A 60 1.70 -14.46 31.30
N MET A 61 1.57 -13.84 30.13
CA MET A 61 2.70 -13.36 29.31
C MET A 61 3.36 -12.09 29.85
N GLY A 62 2.80 -11.47 30.90
CA GLY A 62 3.41 -10.29 31.51
C GLY A 62 3.03 -8.96 30.86
N PHE A 63 1.92 -8.88 30.12
CA PHE A 63 1.55 -7.66 29.38
C PHE A 63 1.32 -6.49 30.36
N ARG A 64 1.79 -5.28 30.00
CA ARG A 64 1.55 -4.06 30.79
C ARG A 64 0.15 -3.51 30.63
N GLY A 65 -0.53 -3.89 29.56
CA GLY A 65 -1.88 -3.46 29.24
C GLY A 65 -2.27 -3.82 27.82
N PHE A 66 -3.54 -3.64 27.49
CA PHE A 66 -4.07 -3.86 26.15
C PHE A 66 -5.34 -3.05 25.92
N ASN A 67 -5.57 -2.61 24.68
CA ASN A 67 -6.79 -1.94 24.27
C ASN A 67 -7.87 -2.95 23.88
N CYS A 68 -9.13 -2.51 24.00
CA CYS A 68 -10.31 -3.28 23.61
C CYS A 68 -11.12 -2.46 22.61
N SER A 69 -11.42 -3.07 21.46
CA SER A 69 -12.35 -2.52 20.47
C SER A 69 -13.68 -3.27 20.51
N LEU A 70 -14.66 -2.86 19.70
CA LEU A 70 -15.89 -3.63 19.54
C LEU A 70 -15.56 -5.05 19.01
N PRO A 71 -16.23 -6.10 19.50
CA PRO A 71 -17.32 -6.11 20.50
C PRO A 71 -16.85 -6.17 21.97
N HIS A 72 -15.55 -6.19 22.25
CA HIS A 72 -14.98 -6.52 23.57
C HIS A 72 -15.03 -5.40 24.62
N LYS A 73 -15.38 -4.17 24.24
CA LYS A 73 -15.41 -3.01 25.16
C LYS A 73 -16.24 -3.24 26.43
N VAL A 74 -17.27 -4.09 26.38
CA VAL A 74 -18.11 -4.41 27.55
C VAL A 74 -17.74 -5.79 28.11
N ASN A 75 -17.61 -6.79 27.25
CA ASN A 75 -17.41 -8.18 27.68
C ASN A 75 -16.08 -8.40 28.41
N VAL A 76 -15.07 -7.57 28.14
CA VAL A 76 -13.77 -7.67 28.82
C VAL A 76 -13.90 -7.45 30.33
N ILE A 77 -14.87 -6.65 30.78
CA ILE A 77 -15.03 -6.24 32.19
C ILE A 77 -15.11 -7.44 33.13
N ALA A 78 -15.81 -8.52 32.72
CA ALA A 78 -15.96 -9.74 33.52
C ALA A 78 -14.64 -10.49 33.74
N HIS A 79 -13.58 -10.12 33.04
CA HIS A 79 -12.27 -10.76 33.08
C HIS A 79 -11.19 -9.87 33.70
N LEU A 80 -11.56 -8.72 34.26
CA LEU A 80 -10.64 -7.76 34.89
C LEU A 80 -10.71 -7.83 36.41
N ASP A 81 -9.62 -7.47 37.07
CA ASP A 81 -9.52 -7.46 38.54
C ASP A 81 -10.19 -6.21 39.15
N GLY A 82 -10.47 -5.19 38.32
CA GLY A 82 -11.19 -3.98 38.72
C GLY A 82 -11.39 -3.00 37.56
N LEU A 83 -12.11 -1.92 37.81
CA LEU A 83 -12.35 -0.83 36.86
C LEU A 83 -11.88 0.49 37.45
N GLY A 84 -11.31 1.34 36.61
CA GLY A 84 -11.15 2.76 36.89
C GLY A 84 -12.52 3.43 36.99
N GLU A 85 -12.58 4.53 37.73
CA GLU A 85 -13.82 5.24 38.08
C GLU A 85 -14.70 5.56 36.87
N SER A 86 -14.12 6.17 35.82
CA SER A 86 -14.81 6.48 34.57
C SER A 86 -15.30 5.25 33.81
N ALA A 87 -14.51 4.18 33.78
CA ALA A 87 -14.89 2.92 33.14
C ALA A 87 -16.06 2.24 33.87
N GLY A 88 -16.07 2.30 35.22
CA GLY A 88 -17.17 1.81 36.04
C GLY A 88 -18.47 2.59 35.84
N ILE A 89 -18.39 3.91 35.68
CA ILE A 89 -19.55 4.76 35.39
C ILE A 89 -20.09 4.50 33.97
N MET A 90 -19.20 4.34 32.99
CA MET A 90 -19.58 4.11 31.59
C MET A 90 -20.04 2.69 31.29
N GLY A 91 -19.65 1.71 32.11
CA GLY A 91 -19.88 0.29 31.83
C GLY A 91 -19.14 -0.23 30.60
N ALA A 92 -18.04 0.42 30.22
CA ALA A 92 -17.25 0.09 29.04
C ALA A 92 -15.77 0.46 29.23
N VAL A 93 -14.89 -0.42 28.75
CA VAL A 93 -13.43 -0.35 28.83
C VAL A 93 -12.86 -0.29 27.41
N ASN A 94 -12.03 0.71 27.12
CA ASN A 94 -11.29 0.79 25.85
C ASN A 94 -9.80 0.44 26.03
N CYS A 95 -9.31 0.43 27.26
CA CYS A 95 -7.92 0.22 27.62
C CYS A 95 -7.84 -0.55 28.94
N VAL A 96 -7.01 -1.58 29.03
CA VAL A 96 -6.74 -2.34 30.25
C VAL A 96 -5.30 -2.07 30.62
N VAL A 97 -5.04 -1.72 31.87
CA VAL A 97 -3.71 -1.40 32.38
C VAL A 97 -3.38 -2.35 33.53
N ARG A 98 -2.18 -2.93 33.50
CA ARG A 98 -1.66 -3.75 34.58
C ARG A 98 -1.08 -2.85 35.68
N ARG A 99 -1.61 -2.95 36.89
CA ARG A 99 -1.11 -2.30 38.11
C ARG A 99 -0.67 -3.40 39.09
N GLY A 100 0.62 -3.67 39.16
CA GLY A 100 1.15 -4.85 39.88
C GLY A 100 0.68 -6.15 39.21
N ASP A 101 -0.04 -7.00 39.93
CA ASP A 101 -0.62 -8.25 39.41
C ASP A 101 -2.11 -8.15 39.03
N GLN A 102 -2.68 -6.95 39.12
CA GLN A 102 -4.07 -6.69 38.77
C GLN A 102 -4.18 -6.05 37.38
N LEU A 103 -5.13 -6.53 36.59
CA LEU A 103 -5.58 -5.91 35.34
C LEU A 103 -6.77 -4.99 35.63
N ILE A 104 -6.57 -3.69 35.45
CA ILE A 104 -7.59 -2.66 35.71
C ILE A 104 -8.11 -2.12 34.37
N GLY A 105 -9.42 -2.18 34.17
CA GLY A 105 -10.08 -1.61 33.00
C GLY A 105 -10.25 -0.11 33.12
N GLU A 106 -9.75 0.63 32.15
CA GLU A 106 -9.81 2.08 32.04
C GLU A 106 -10.60 2.50 30.78
N ASN A 107 -11.14 3.71 30.85
CA ASN A 107 -11.66 4.40 29.68
C ASN A 107 -10.81 5.65 29.43
N THR A 108 -9.92 5.59 28.44
CA THR A 108 -8.94 6.65 28.16
C THR A 108 -9.42 7.67 27.12
N ASP A 109 -10.52 7.38 26.40
CA ASP A 109 -11.04 8.24 25.33
C ASP A 109 -11.36 9.66 25.84
N GLY A 110 -11.87 9.78 27.08
CA GLY A 110 -12.17 11.08 27.69
C GLY A 110 -10.97 11.73 28.43
N LYS A 111 -10.06 10.93 28.99
CA LYS A 111 -8.94 11.41 29.82
C LYS A 111 -7.92 12.21 29.00
N GLY A 112 -7.67 11.76 27.77
CA GLY A 112 -6.79 12.47 26.83
C GLY A 112 -7.32 13.87 26.51
N PHE A 113 -8.62 13.96 26.19
CA PHE A 113 -9.28 15.23 25.92
C PHE A 113 -9.29 16.17 27.13
N LEU A 114 -9.62 15.64 28.32
CA LEU A 114 -9.63 16.44 29.56
C LEU A 114 -8.26 17.07 29.83
N LYS A 115 -7.17 16.33 29.57
CA LYS A 115 -5.80 16.86 29.70
C LYS A 115 -5.54 18.05 28.76
N SER A 116 -6.00 17.97 27.51
CA SER A 116 -5.92 19.09 26.55
C SER A 116 -6.77 20.28 26.96
N LEU A 117 -7.95 20.03 27.54
CA LEU A 117 -8.81 21.11 28.02
C LEU A 117 -8.17 21.83 29.21
N VAL A 118 -7.61 21.07 30.17
CA VAL A 118 -6.96 21.60 31.38
C VAL A 118 -5.72 22.45 31.07
N SER A 119 -5.03 22.21 29.96
CA SER A 119 -3.91 23.08 29.54
C SER A 119 -4.37 24.46 29.09
N VAL A 120 -5.68 24.66 28.86
CA VAL A 120 -6.27 25.91 28.37
C VAL A 120 -7.23 26.53 29.37
N ILE A 121 -8.03 25.72 30.08
CA ILE A 121 -9.01 26.18 31.06
C ILE A 121 -9.22 25.14 32.16
N ASP A 122 -9.32 25.58 33.42
CA ASP A 122 -9.78 24.72 34.51
C ASP A 122 -11.30 24.45 34.34
N PRO A 123 -11.73 23.19 34.10
CA PRO A 123 -13.13 22.87 33.86
C PRO A 123 -14.00 22.97 35.13
N ARG A 124 -13.41 23.07 36.33
CA ARG A 124 -14.17 23.15 37.59
C ARG A 124 -15.11 24.35 37.62
N GLY A 125 -16.38 24.10 37.90
CA GLY A 125 -17.41 25.13 38.00
C GLY A 125 -17.86 25.75 36.67
N LYS A 126 -17.37 25.24 35.53
CA LYS A 126 -17.66 25.75 34.19
C LYS A 126 -18.97 25.22 33.61
N SER A 127 -19.55 25.93 32.65
CA SER A 127 -20.71 25.47 31.88
C SER A 127 -20.28 25.03 30.49
N VAL A 128 -20.66 23.82 30.09
CA VAL A 128 -20.21 23.17 28.86
C VAL A 128 -21.37 22.86 27.93
N VAL A 129 -21.23 23.19 26.65
CA VAL A 129 -22.08 22.68 25.57
C VAL A 129 -21.34 21.57 24.83
N LEU A 130 -21.91 20.37 24.83
CA LEU A 130 -21.34 19.19 24.18
C LEU A 130 -22.22 18.73 23.02
N PHE A 131 -21.71 18.80 21.80
CA PHE A 131 -22.38 18.27 20.63
C PHE A 131 -22.12 16.76 20.51
N GLY A 132 -23.21 16.00 20.38
CA GLY A 132 -23.18 14.55 20.20
C GLY A 132 -23.36 13.76 21.50
N ALA A 133 -23.87 12.54 21.35
CA ALA A 133 -24.01 11.56 22.43
C ALA A 133 -23.37 10.19 22.08
N GLY A 134 -22.44 10.18 21.13
CA GLY A 134 -21.67 8.99 20.74
C GLY A 134 -20.64 8.58 21.80
N GLY A 135 -19.87 7.53 21.52
CA GLY A 135 -18.91 6.97 22.47
C GLY A 135 -17.88 7.98 23.00
N ALA A 136 -17.31 8.81 22.11
CA ALA A 136 -16.33 9.83 22.49
C ALA A 136 -16.96 10.97 23.31
N ALA A 137 -18.13 11.47 22.88
CA ALA A 137 -18.88 12.48 23.63
C ALA A 137 -19.26 11.99 25.04
N ARG A 138 -19.71 10.74 25.16
CA ARG A 138 -20.02 10.10 26.45
C ARG A 138 -18.78 10.01 27.35
N ALA A 139 -17.63 9.60 26.81
CA ALA A 139 -16.38 9.53 27.56
C ALA A 139 -15.95 10.91 28.09
N ILE A 140 -16.01 11.93 27.24
CA ILE A 140 -15.66 13.31 27.62
C ILE A 140 -16.61 13.86 28.68
N ALA A 141 -17.92 13.66 28.52
CA ALA A 141 -18.90 14.16 29.47
C ALA A 141 -18.71 13.57 30.87
N VAL A 142 -18.36 12.28 30.95
CA VAL A 142 -18.07 11.60 32.23
C VAL A 142 -16.82 12.17 32.89
N GLU A 143 -15.74 12.35 32.14
CA GLU A 143 -14.49 12.94 32.66
C GLU A 143 -14.66 14.39 33.10
N LEU A 144 -15.43 15.18 32.35
CA LEU A 144 -15.80 16.55 32.73
C LEU A 144 -16.63 16.60 34.01
N GLY A 145 -17.58 15.67 34.18
CA GLY A 145 -18.34 15.54 35.41
C GLY A 145 -17.47 15.18 36.60
N LEU A 146 -16.54 14.22 36.45
CA LEU A 146 -15.55 13.87 37.47
C LEU A 146 -14.59 15.03 37.78
N ALA A 147 -14.26 15.84 36.77
CA ALA A 147 -13.46 17.05 36.92
C ALA A 147 -14.22 18.22 37.55
N GLY A 148 -15.50 18.08 37.89
CA GLY A 148 -16.26 19.08 38.64
C GLY A 148 -16.85 20.23 37.80
N VAL A 149 -17.16 19.99 36.53
CA VAL A 149 -17.96 20.92 35.70
C VAL A 149 -19.29 21.22 36.40
N LYS A 150 -19.79 22.46 36.28
CA LYS A 150 -21.06 22.87 36.89
C LYS A 150 -22.26 22.31 36.15
N LYS A 151 -22.27 22.46 34.81
CA LYS A 151 -23.39 22.07 33.95
C LYS A 151 -22.91 21.55 32.59
N ILE A 152 -23.55 20.50 32.07
CA ILE A 152 -23.37 20.03 30.68
C ILE A 152 -24.70 20.07 29.92
N THR A 153 -24.78 20.90 28.88
CA THR A 153 -25.87 20.88 27.91
C THR A 153 -25.47 19.97 26.73
N VAL A 154 -26.11 18.82 26.62
CA VAL A 154 -25.90 17.84 25.54
C VAL A 154 -26.78 18.22 24.36
N VAL A 155 -26.16 18.53 23.22
CA VAL A 155 -26.85 18.90 21.98
C VAL A 155 -26.77 17.73 21.01
N ASN A 156 -27.89 17.08 20.70
CA ASN A 156 -27.89 15.86 19.88
C ASN A 156 -29.09 15.79 18.92
N ARG A 157 -28.89 15.25 17.71
CA ARG A 157 -29.95 15.10 16.70
C ARG A 157 -30.98 14.01 17.08
N GLY A 158 -30.51 12.93 17.72
CA GLY A 158 -31.35 11.83 18.19
C GLY A 158 -31.71 11.96 19.66
N GLU A 159 -32.99 11.90 19.99
CA GLU A 159 -33.46 12.07 21.36
C GLU A 159 -33.03 10.91 22.28
N GLU A 160 -33.10 9.67 21.80
CA GLU A 160 -32.83 8.45 22.57
C GLU A 160 -31.41 8.44 23.20
N ARG A 161 -30.37 8.49 22.36
CA ARG A 161 -28.97 8.48 22.84
C ARG A 161 -28.60 9.69 23.69
N GLY A 162 -29.23 10.84 23.41
CA GLY A 162 -29.03 12.06 24.19
C GLY A 162 -29.62 11.94 25.60
N ARG A 163 -30.83 11.39 25.72
CA ARG A 163 -31.49 11.14 27.00
C ARG A 163 -30.70 10.14 27.85
N GLU A 164 -30.18 9.07 27.24
CA GLU A 164 -29.31 8.10 27.94
C GLU A 164 -28.06 8.76 28.53
N LEU A 165 -27.40 9.65 27.79
CA LEU A 165 -26.20 10.34 28.27
C LEU A 165 -26.54 11.28 29.44
N VAL A 166 -27.59 12.09 29.31
CA VAL A 166 -28.03 13.01 30.36
C VAL A 166 -28.43 12.25 31.62
N GLU A 167 -29.14 11.13 31.49
CA GLU A 167 -29.53 10.30 32.62
C GLU A 167 -28.31 9.69 33.31
N LEU A 168 -27.31 9.22 32.55
CA LEU A 168 -26.05 8.74 33.09
C LEU A 168 -25.34 9.83 33.91
N LEU A 169 -25.25 11.06 33.40
CA LEU A 169 -24.60 12.18 34.09
C LEU A 169 -25.36 12.58 35.38
N ARG A 170 -26.69 12.62 35.35
CA ARG A 170 -27.51 12.96 36.52
C ARG A 170 -27.47 11.87 37.59
N THR A 171 -27.62 10.61 37.19
CA THR A 171 -27.77 9.50 38.15
C THR A 171 -26.43 9.05 38.72
N LYS A 172 -25.40 8.93 37.88
CA LYS A 172 -24.09 8.39 38.30
C LYS A 172 -23.15 9.47 38.82
N LEU A 173 -23.25 10.69 38.30
CA LEU A 173 -22.33 11.79 38.66
C LEU A 173 -23.00 12.95 39.42
N LYS A 174 -24.34 12.92 39.59
CA LYS A 174 -25.12 14.02 40.21
C LYS A 174 -24.88 15.38 39.55
N LEU A 175 -24.54 15.37 38.26
CA LEU A 175 -24.22 16.55 37.48
C LEU A 175 -25.50 17.22 36.95
N GLU A 176 -25.55 18.55 36.95
CA GLU A 176 -26.59 19.28 36.23
C GLU A 176 -26.39 19.08 34.73
N ALA A 177 -27.20 18.22 34.11
CA ALA A 177 -27.14 17.97 32.68
C ALA A 177 -28.51 18.16 32.03
N GLU A 178 -28.58 18.64 30.80
CA GLU A 178 -29.83 18.77 30.03
C GLU A 178 -29.63 18.36 28.58
N LEU A 179 -30.70 17.90 27.93
CA LEU A 179 -30.70 17.53 26.51
C LEU A 179 -31.37 18.63 25.70
N VAL A 180 -30.70 19.04 24.62
CA VAL A 180 -31.31 19.83 23.54
C VAL A 180 -31.36 18.96 22.30
N VAL A 181 -32.58 18.66 21.83
CA VAL A 181 -32.79 18.00 20.54
C VAL A 181 -32.59 19.03 19.43
N TRP A 182 -31.67 18.74 18.51
CA TRP A 182 -31.12 19.72 17.60
C TRP A 182 -31.38 19.37 16.13
N ASN A 183 -32.15 20.22 15.44
CA ASN A 183 -32.61 20.02 14.06
C ASN A 183 -32.30 21.21 13.11
N GLY A 184 -31.44 22.16 13.52
CA GLY A 184 -31.20 23.42 12.79
C GLY A 184 -29.90 24.11 13.19
N ASP A 185 -29.78 25.44 13.14
CA ASP A 185 -28.64 26.15 13.74
C ASP A 185 -28.82 26.27 15.26
N TYR A 186 -27.80 25.91 16.05
CA TYR A 186 -27.81 26.06 17.50
C TYR A 186 -27.06 27.32 17.93
N ALA A 187 -27.74 28.21 18.65
CA ALA A 187 -27.12 29.37 19.28
C ALA A 187 -26.61 29.01 20.68
N VAL A 188 -25.30 29.16 20.89
CA VAL A 188 -24.64 28.91 22.17
C VAL A 188 -25.08 29.94 23.20
N PRO A 189 -25.60 29.52 24.38
CA PRO A 189 -25.99 30.46 25.43
C PRO A 189 -24.81 31.30 25.93
N ALA A 190 -25.03 32.59 26.21
CA ALA A 190 -23.99 33.54 26.61
C ALA A 190 -23.24 33.19 27.92
N GLY A 191 -23.78 32.28 28.73
CA GLY A 191 -23.12 31.77 29.95
C GLY A 191 -22.26 30.52 29.73
N THR A 192 -21.99 30.13 28.49
CA THR A 192 -21.21 28.93 28.16
C THR A 192 -19.72 29.24 28.19
N ASP A 193 -18.95 28.49 28.96
CA ASP A 193 -17.50 28.63 29.02
C ASP A 193 -16.79 27.79 27.95
N VAL A 194 -17.32 26.59 27.66
CA VAL A 194 -16.68 25.62 26.75
C VAL A 194 -17.70 25.01 25.78
N VAL A 195 -17.36 24.98 24.50
CA VAL A 195 -18.11 24.29 23.43
C VAL A 195 -17.27 23.15 22.88
N ILE A 196 -17.83 21.95 22.84
CA ILE A 196 -17.12 20.73 22.43
C ILE A 196 -17.88 20.04 21.30
N ASN A 197 -17.20 19.81 20.17
CA ASN A 197 -17.72 18.99 19.08
C ASN A 197 -17.32 17.51 19.27
N GLY A 198 -18.17 16.74 19.94
CA GLY A 198 -18.04 15.28 20.10
C GLY A 198 -18.73 14.46 19.02
N THR A 199 -19.05 15.06 17.88
CA THR A 199 -19.64 14.38 16.70
C THR A 199 -18.58 14.14 15.64
N SER A 200 -18.89 13.34 14.62
CA SER A 200 -18.05 13.24 13.42
C SER A 200 -18.22 14.44 12.46
N ILE A 201 -19.20 15.31 12.69
CA ILE A 201 -19.62 16.34 11.73
C ILE A 201 -18.58 17.46 11.66
N GLY A 202 -18.08 17.74 10.45
CA GLY A 202 -17.13 18.83 10.21
C GLY A 202 -15.73 18.54 10.72
N LEU A 203 -15.45 17.29 11.10
CA LEU A 203 -14.13 16.82 11.52
C LEU A 203 -13.27 16.30 10.35
N TYR A 204 -13.83 16.11 9.14
CA TYR A 204 -13.11 15.64 7.95
C TYR A 204 -13.25 16.60 6.76
N ASP A 205 -12.26 16.64 5.87
CA ASP A 205 -12.24 17.58 4.73
C ASP A 205 -13.28 17.17 3.66
N GLY A 206 -14.17 18.11 3.29
CA GLY A 206 -15.30 17.86 2.38
C GLY A 206 -16.67 17.55 3.04
N GLU A 207 -16.79 17.58 4.36
CA GLU A 207 -18.04 17.26 5.07
C GLU A 207 -18.97 18.46 5.40
N ALA A 208 -20.20 18.12 5.81
CA ALA A 208 -21.23 19.02 6.31
C ALA A 208 -20.75 19.89 7.49
N ARG A 209 -21.18 21.16 7.51
CA ARG A 209 -20.90 22.11 8.61
C ARG A 209 -21.66 21.67 9.87
N LEU A 210 -21.00 21.71 11.03
CA LEU A 210 -21.70 21.67 12.32
C LEU A 210 -22.63 22.90 12.36
N ALA A 211 -23.95 22.69 12.40
CA ALA A 211 -24.95 23.76 12.33
C ALA A 211 -25.03 24.55 13.65
N ILE A 212 -23.98 25.33 13.91
CA ILE A 212 -23.84 26.22 15.04
C ILE A 212 -23.89 27.66 14.54
N ASP A 213 -24.63 28.51 15.24
CA ASP A 213 -24.57 29.95 14.99
C ASP A 213 -23.22 30.49 15.47
N VAL A 214 -22.31 30.72 14.54
CA VAL A 214 -20.96 31.26 14.83
C VAL A 214 -21.03 32.65 15.49
N HIS A 215 -22.13 33.41 15.30
CA HIS A 215 -22.30 34.70 15.96
C HIS A 215 -22.61 34.58 17.45
N SER A 216 -23.05 33.41 17.92
CA SER A 216 -23.21 33.12 19.35
C SER A 216 -21.89 32.81 20.07
N LEU A 217 -20.81 32.55 19.32
CA LEU A 217 -19.46 32.40 19.88
C LEU A 217 -18.89 33.77 20.25
N HIS A 218 -18.35 33.89 21.46
CA HIS A 218 -17.80 35.13 22.00
C HIS A 218 -16.33 34.97 22.44
N SER A 219 -15.63 36.10 22.49
CA SER A 219 -14.23 36.15 22.90
C SER A 219 -14.02 35.50 24.28
N GLY A 220 -12.93 34.75 24.42
CA GLY A 220 -12.58 34.04 25.66
C GLY A 220 -13.30 32.71 25.90
N MET A 221 -14.29 32.34 25.08
CA MET A 221 -14.89 31.01 25.10
C MET A 221 -13.89 29.96 24.58
N VAL A 222 -13.84 28.77 25.19
CA VAL A 222 -13.03 27.66 24.67
C VAL A 222 -13.86 26.84 23.69
N VAL A 223 -13.34 26.59 22.49
CA VAL A 223 -14.02 25.76 21.48
C VAL A 223 -13.10 24.61 21.11
N ALA A 224 -13.61 23.38 21.24
CA ALA A 224 -12.79 22.17 21.15
C ALA A 224 -13.36 21.15 20.17
N ASP A 225 -12.48 20.51 19.39
CA ASP A 225 -12.79 19.29 18.65
C ASP A 225 -12.23 18.06 19.35
N VAL A 226 -12.97 16.96 19.29
CA VAL A 226 -12.60 15.71 19.97
C VAL A 226 -11.51 14.92 19.24
N ILE A 227 -11.15 15.30 18.00
CA ILE A 227 -10.11 14.65 17.19
C ILE A 227 -9.13 15.70 16.66
N PHE A 228 -7.83 15.37 16.64
CA PHE A 228 -6.81 16.15 15.95
C PHE A 228 -6.86 15.89 14.44
N ASN A 229 -7.16 16.93 13.64
CA ASN A 229 -7.15 16.86 12.19
C ASN A 229 -6.48 18.10 11.57
N PRO A 230 -5.22 18.01 11.12
CA PRO A 230 -4.59 19.08 10.34
C PRO A 230 -4.98 18.96 8.85
N PRO A 231 -5.46 20.05 8.21
CA PRO A 231 -5.60 21.43 8.72
C PRO A 231 -6.80 21.62 9.66
N ARG A 232 -6.67 22.54 10.64
CA ARG A 232 -7.72 22.88 11.65
C ARG A 232 -9.12 22.90 11.06
N THR A 233 -10.10 22.32 11.73
CA THR A 233 -11.49 22.24 11.23
C THR A 233 -12.10 23.62 11.01
N ARG A 234 -13.18 23.67 10.23
CA ARG A 234 -13.93 24.90 10.01
C ARG A 234 -14.46 25.49 11.32
N LEU A 235 -14.90 24.68 12.28
CA LEU A 235 -15.38 25.14 13.58
C LEU A 235 -14.28 25.89 14.34
N LEU A 236 -13.08 25.32 14.42
CA LEU A 236 -11.96 25.96 15.13
C LEU A 236 -11.49 27.24 14.42
N ARG A 237 -11.49 27.26 13.08
CA ARG A 237 -11.17 28.48 12.30
C ARG A 237 -12.21 29.58 12.51
N ASP A 238 -13.50 29.22 12.46
CA ASP A 238 -14.62 30.15 12.71
C ASP A 238 -14.57 30.68 14.15
N ALA A 239 -14.26 29.83 15.14
CA ALA A 239 -14.13 30.20 16.54
C ALA A 239 -12.93 31.13 16.80
N GLU A 240 -11.77 30.84 16.22
CA GLU A 240 -10.57 31.69 16.30
C GLU A 240 -10.82 33.07 15.69
N ALA A 241 -11.52 33.14 14.55
CA ALA A 241 -11.94 34.40 13.94
C ALA A 241 -12.90 35.22 14.82
N ARG A 242 -13.57 34.59 15.79
CA ARG A 242 -14.45 35.22 16.80
C ARG A 242 -13.73 35.56 18.12
N GLY A 243 -12.43 35.27 18.23
CA GLY A 243 -11.63 35.49 19.45
C GLY A 243 -11.79 34.40 20.51
N CYS A 244 -12.34 33.23 20.15
CA CYS A 244 -12.37 32.07 21.03
C CYS A 244 -10.98 31.42 21.11
N ILE A 245 -10.78 30.56 22.12
CA ILE A 245 -9.56 29.79 22.30
C ILE A 245 -9.78 28.38 21.73
N PRO A 246 -9.19 28.02 20.58
CA PRO A 246 -9.37 26.70 19.99
C PRO A 246 -8.54 25.64 20.74
N VAL A 247 -9.13 24.48 20.99
CA VAL A 247 -8.46 23.29 21.55
C VAL A 247 -8.62 22.12 20.58
N ASP A 248 -7.51 21.55 20.14
CA ASP A 248 -7.52 20.26 19.46
C ASP A 248 -7.43 19.13 20.48
N GLY A 249 -8.15 18.03 20.24
CA GLY A 249 -8.35 16.93 21.19
C GLY A 249 -7.11 16.12 21.61
N LEU A 250 -5.89 16.58 21.35
CA LEU A 250 -4.62 15.98 21.79
C LEU A 250 -3.72 17.07 22.39
N GLY A 251 -3.40 16.95 23.68
CA GLY A 251 -2.79 18.01 24.47
C GLY A 251 -1.40 18.43 24.00
N ASP A 252 -1.10 19.70 24.34
CA ASP A 252 0.16 20.44 24.29
C ASP A 252 1.40 19.76 23.67
N ALA A 253 1.67 20.14 22.42
CA ALA A 253 2.98 20.11 21.81
C ALA A 253 3.54 21.55 21.70
N ARG A 254 3.84 22.20 22.84
CA ARG A 254 4.66 23.43 22.97
C ARG A 254 5.29 23.38 24.38
N GLU A 255 6.59 23.45 24.69
CA GLU A 255 7.87 23.97 24.12
C GLU A 255 9.05 23.38 24.97
N PRO A 256 10.37 23.64 24.72
CA PRO A 256 11.04 24.29 23.59
C PRO A 256 12.23 23.47 23.00
N GLY A 257 12.42 23.54 21.68
CA GLY A 257 13.66 23.02 21.07
C GLY A 257 13.64 23.00 19.55
N HIS A 258 13.71 24.18 18.94
CA HIS A 258 14.30 24.51 17.62
C HIS A 258 13.49 25.61 16.92
N ARG A 259 13.95 26.85 17.09
CA ARG A 259 13.67 27.93 16.16
C ARG A 259 14.37 27.63 14.85
N GLY A 260 13.63 27.77 13.76
CA GLY A 260 14.18 27.96 12.42
C GLY A 260 13.15 27.59 11.38
N TRP A 261 12.98 28.48 10.39
CA TRP A 261 12.16 28.31 9.18
C TRP A 261 10.74 28.89 9.24
N SER A 262 10.68 30.23 9.32
CA SER A 262 9.51 31.00 8.89
C SER A 262 9.93 32.36 8.33
N LYS A 263 10.57 32.38 7.16
CA LYS A 263 10.69 33.58 6.32
C LYS A 263 10.85 33.16 4.87
N PHE A 264 9.77 32.79 4.21
CA PHE A 264 9.52 32.98 2.78
C PHE A 264 8.00 32.82 2.62
N TRP A 265 7.40 33.51 1.65
CA TRP A 265 5.96 33.75 1.49
C TRP A 265 5.41 34.96 2.25
N ASP A 266 5.90 36.14 1.87
CA ASP A 266 5.03 37.32 1.77
C ASP A 266 5.63 38.31 0.76
N ARG A 267 5.09 38.30 -0.46
CA ARG A 267 5.02 39.42 -1.42
C ARG A 267 4.43 38.92 -2.74
N ALA A 268 3.13 39.04 -2.87
CA ALA A 268 2.49 39.19 -4.17
C ALA A 268 1.51 40.36 -4.08
N SER A 269 1.84 41.45 -4.77
CA SER A 269 0.87 42.39 -5.31
C SER A 269 1.41 42.98 -6.62
N PRO A 270 0.55 43.34 -7.57
CA PRO A 270 0.83 43.20 -8.99
C PRO A 270 1.15 44.52 -9.69
N SER A 271 1.98 44.48 -10.73
CA SER A 271 1.99 45.52 -11.77
C SER A 271 2.68 45.00 -13.03
N GLY A 272 1.98 45.10 -14.16
CA GLY A 272 2.39 44.48 -15.43
C GLY A 272 3.39 45.27 -16.26
N ARG A 273 3.77 44.68 -17.40
CA ARG A 273 3.78 45.27 -18.75
C ARG A 273 4.42 44.31 -19.77
N ARG A 274 3.67 44.13 -20.87
CA ARG A 274 4.05 43.93 -22.28
C ARG A 274 5.44 43.38 -22.65
N GLY A 275 5.41 42.37 -23.52
CA GLY A 275 6.45 42.07 -24.51
C GLY A 275 5.94 41.11 -25.59
N HIS A 276 5.79 41.61 -26.83
CA HIS A 276 5.50 40.84 -28.05
C HIS A 276 6.76 40.15 -28.59
N ALA A 277 6.58 38.98 -29.24
CA ALA A 277 7.10 38.60 -30.58
C ALA A 277 6.94 37.07 -30.73
N GLY A 278 6.05 36.59 -31.62
CA GLY A 278 6.42 36.06 -32.95
C GLY A 278 6.57 34.53 -32.86
N GLY A 279 5.89 33.65 -33.58
CA GLY A 279 5.35 33.68 -34.93
C GLY A 279 5.81 32.38 -35.63
N LEU A 280 4.95 31.80 -36.48
CA LEU A 280 5.15 30.60 -37.35
C LEU A 280 4.77 29.26 -36.67
N GLY A 281 3.98 28.38 -37.26
CA GLY A 281 3.40 28.33 -38.59
C GLY A 281 2.63 27.01 -38.75
N LYS A 282 1.48 27.10 -39.42
CA LYS A 282 0.55 26.01 -39.78
C LYS A 282 1.25 24.79 -40.39
N ARG A 283 0.83 23.59 -39.98
CA ARG A 283 0.70 22.43 -40.88
C ARG A 283 -0.57 21.65 -40.53
N SER A 284 -1.66 21.97 -41.22
CA SER A 284 -2.80 21.07 -41.35
C SER A 284 -2.41 19.95 -42.31
N ARG A 285 -2.53 18.70 -41.86
CA ARG A 285 -2.59 17.53 -42.75
C ARG A 285 -3.86 16.76 -42.43
N PHE A 286 -4.61 16.54 -43.49
CA PHE A 286 -5.81 15.73 -43.66
C PHE A 286 -5.96 14.57 -42.67
N MET A 287 -7.08 14.54 -41.96
CA MET A 287 -7.64 13.32 -41.40
C MET A 287 -9.11 13.24 -41.83
N THR A 288 -9.43 12.10 -42.44
CA THR A 288 -10.77 11.54 -42.58
C THR A 288 -11.56 11.78 -41.30
N GLU A 289 -12.81 12.20 -41.41
CA GLU A 289 -13.68 12.57 -40.29
C GLU A 289 -13.92 11.33 -39.39
N ALA A 290 -13.00 11.10 -38.46
CA ALA A 290 -13.08 10.05 -37.47
C ALA A 290 -14.20 10.40 -36.49
N ALA A 291 -15.00 9.41 -36.12
CA ALA A 291 -16.02 9.59 -35.09
C ALA A 291 -15.39 10.24 -33.85
N PRO A 292 -16.04 11.22 -33.23
CA PRO A 292 -15.47 11.96 -32.11
C PRO A 292 -15.06 11.00 -30.99
N PRO A 293 -13.93 11.24 -30.31
CA PRO A 293 -13.45 10.37 -29.25
C PRO A 293 -14.48 10.26 -28.13
N LEU A 294 -14.64 9.04 -27.59
CA LEU A 294 -15.50 8.78 -26.44
C LEU A 294 -14.90 9.42 -25.18
N LEU A 295 -13.58 9.34 -25.01
CA LEU A 295 -12.83 10.02 -23.97
C LEU A 295 -11.69 10.81 -24.59
N GLU A 296 -11.50 12.01 -24.07
CA GLU A 296 -10.41 12.89 -24.44
C GLU A 296 -9.86 13.58 -23.20
N MET A 297 -8.60 13.29 -22.87
CA MET A 297 -7.83 13.98 -21.84
C MET A 297 -6.80 14.84 -22.56
N ARG A 298 -6.78 16.15 -22.30
CA ARG A 298 -5.88 17.11 -22.96
C ARG A 298 -4.98 17.82 -21.96
N GLY A 299 -3.68 17.78 -22.20
CA GLY A 299 -2.68 18.54 -21.46
C GLY A 299 -2.68 18.28 -19.96
N ILE A 300 -2.93 17.04 -19.52
CA ILE A 300 -3.06 16.69 -18.10
C ILE A 300 -1.72 16.84 -17.38
N VAL A 301 -1.69 17.69 -16.35
CA VAL A 301 -0.51 17.90 -15.49
C VAL A 301 -0.83 17.45 -14.08
N LYS A 302 0.14 16.80 -13.44
CA LYS A 302 0.08 16.45 -12.02
C LYS A 302 1.45 16.46 -11.37
N SER A 303 1.56 17.13 -10.23
CA SER A 303 2.76 17.22 -9.40
C SER A 303 2.46 16.75 -7.97
N PHE A 304 3.42 16.06 -7.38
CA PHE A 304 3.48 15.74 -5.96
C PHE A 304 4.75 16.37 -5.36
N PRO A 305 4.89 16.51 -4.03
CA PRO A 305 6.10 17.04 -3.42
C PRO A 305 7.36 16.31 -3.94
N GLY A 306 8.26 17.05 -4.58
CA GLY A 306 9.52 16.54 -5.14
C GLY A 306 9.44 15.83 -6.50
N VAL A 307 8.25 15.62 -7.09
CA VAL A 307 8.13 14.92 -8.38
C VAL A 307 6.98 15.45 -9.25
N ARG A 308 7.29 15.75 -10.53
CA ARG A 308 6.27 16.05 -11.54
C ARG A 308 5.86 14.77 -12.26
N ALA A 309 4.75 14.18 -11.83
CA ALA A 309 4.28 12.88 -12.29
C ALA A 309 3.68 12.91 -13.70
N LEU A 310 3.00 13.99 -14.10
CA LEU A 310 2.46 14.20 -15.45
C LEU A 310 2.83 15.60 -15.96
N ARG A 311 3.23 15.68 -17.23
CA ARG A 311 3.83 16.86 -17.88
C ARG A 311 3.02 17.33 -19.10
N GLY A 312 1.69 17.28 -19.00
CA GLY A 312 0.82 17.66 -20.11
C GLY A 312 0.52 16.46 -20.99
N VAL A 313 -0.05 15.40 -20.40
CA VAL A 313 -0.38 14.16 -21.10
C VAL A 313 -1.70 14.29 -21.83
N ASP A 314 -1.72 13.86 -23.08
CA ASP A 314 -2.90 13.71 -23.91
C ASP A 314 -3.31 12.23 -24.01
N LEU A 315 -4.60 11.92 -23.96
CA LEU A 315 -5.11 10.56 -24.14
C LEU A 315 -6.46 10.60 -24.82
N THR A 316 -6.61 9.89 -25.92
CA THR A 316 -7.89 9.71 -26.64
C THR A 316 -8.29 8.24 -26.62
N LEU A 317 -9.59 7.98 -26.54
CA LEU A 317 -10.16 6.64 -26.59
C LEU A 317 -11.50 6.69 -27.34
N HIS A 318 -11.71 5.77 -28.27
CA HIS A 318 -12.91 5.66 -29.08
C HIS A 318 -13.87 4.59 -28.55
N SER A 319 -15.15 4.71 -28.90
CA SER A 319 -16.18 3.72 -28.54
C SER A 319 -15.82 2.34 -29.12
N GLY A 320 -15.91 1.27 -28.31
CA GLY A 320 -15.56 -0.08 -28.73
C GLY A 320 -14.08 -0.27 -29.12
N GLU A 321 -13.19 0.57 -28.59
CA GLU A 321 -11.73 0.45 -28.75
C GLU A 321 -11.11 -0.17 -27.50
N VAL A 322 -10.10 -1.04 -27.69
CA VAL A 322 -9.18 -1.45 -26.63
C VAL A 322 -7.86 -0.69 -26.79
N LEU A 323 -7.62 0.27 -25.91
CA LEU A 323 -6.38 1.05 -25.86
C LEU A 323 -5.42 0.45 -24.83
N ALA A 324 -4.25 0.02 -25.28
CA ALA A 324 -3.16 -0.34 -24.38
C ALA A 324 -2.40 0.90 -23.94
N LEU A 325 -2.32 1.14 -22.63
CA LEU A 325 -1.53 2.22 -22.06
C LEU A 325 -0.23 1.65 -21.47
N LEU A 326 0.89 1.90 -22.16
CA LEU A 326 2.21 1.36 -21.83
C LEU A 326 3.16 2.43 -21.31
N GLY A 327 4.28 1.98 -20.73
CA GLY A 327 5.34 2.85 -20.21
C GLY A 327 6.09 2.17 -19.07
N GLU A 328 7.27 2.69 -18.74
CA GLU A 328 8.05 2.20 -17.59
C GLU A 328 7.31 2.42 -16.26
N ASN A 329 7.81 1.79 -15.20
CA ASN A 329 7.35 2.09 -13.85
C ASN A 329 7.65 3.55 -13.49
N GLY A 330 6.65 4.25 -12.98
CA GLY A 330 6.76 5.69 -12.70
C GLY A 330 6.58 6.59 -13.93
N ALA A 331 6.22 6.06 -15.10
CA ALA A 331 5.90 6.86 -16.28
C ALA A 331 4.64 7.74 -16.16
N GLY A 332 3.84 7.54 -15.11
CA GLY A 332 2.63 8.32 -14.82
C GLY A 332 1.30 7.62 -15.15
N LYS A 333 1.31 6.37 -15.65
CA LYS A 333 0.11 5.60 -16.03
C LYS A 333 -0.97 5.58 -14.94
N SER A 334 -0.66 5.05 -13.76
CA SER A 334 -1.63 4.97 -12.66
C SER A 334 -2.02 6.35 -12.11
N THR A 335 -1.16 7.36 -12.21
CA THR A 335 -1.51 8.75 -11.86
C THR A 335 -2.57 9.29 -12.82
N LEU A 336 -2.40 9.06 -14.13
CA LEU A 336 -3.37 9.44 -15.15
C LEU A 336 -4.70 8.72 -14.95
N MET A 337 -4.67 7.43 -14.64
CA MET A 337 -5.89 6.66 -14.37
C MET A 337 -6.58 7.07 -13.07
N LYS A 338 -5.82 7.41 -12.01
CA LYS A 338 -6.41 7.96 -10.78
C LYS A 338 -7.07 9.33 -11.00
N ILE A 339 -6.56 10.12 -11.95
CA ILE A 339 -7.21 11.36 -12.39
C ILE A 339 -8.51 11.06 -13.15
N LEU A 340 -8.46 10.14 -14.12
CA LEU A 340 -9.64 9.70 -14.85
C LEU A 340 -10.73 9.09 -13.92
N GLY A 341 -10.31 8.43 -12.85
CA GLY A 341 -11.19 7.86 -11.83
C GLY A 341 -11.62 8.81 -10.73
N GLY A 342 -11.29 10.10 -10.82
CA GLY A 342 -11.66 11.11 -9.82
C GLY A 342 -11.01 10.93 -8.43
N ALA A 343 -10.03 10.03 -8.29
CA ALA A 343 -9.27 9.85 -7.05
C ALA A 343 -8.24 10.98 -6.85
N PHE A 344 -7.75 11.57 -7.94
CA PHE A 344 -6.90 12.77 -7.92
C PHE A 344 -7.46 13.84 -8.85
N CYS A 345 -7.36 15.11 -8.44
CA CYS A 345 -7.59 16.23 -9.36
C CYS A 345 -6.31 16.52 -10.15
N ALA A 346 -6.44 16.76 -11.45
CA ALA A 346 -5.35 17.29 -12.26
C ALA A 346 -5.01 18.73 -11.83
N ASP A 347 -3.74 19.12 -11.91
CA ASP A 347 -3.30 20.49 -11.62
C ASP A 347 -3.52 21.42 -12.82
N ALA A 348 -3.52 20.86 -14.04
CA ALA A 348 -3.89 21.53 -15.28
C ALA A 348 -4.37 20.51 -16.34
N GLY A 349 -5.00 21.01 -17.41
CA GLY A 349 -5.57 20.20 -18.49
C GLY A 349 -7.10 20.06 -18.38
N SER A 350 -7.70 19.32 -19.31
CA SER A 350 -9.14 19.07 -19.34
C SER A 350 -9.47 17.62 -19.69
N ILE A 351 -10.62 17.14 -19.20
CA ILE A 351 -11.17 15.82 -19.51
C ILE A 351 -12.51 16.05 -20.18
N ALA A 352 -12.78 15.38 -21.30
CA ALA A 352 -14.07 15.37 -21.97
C ALA A 352 -14.52 13.94 -22.25
N ILE A 353 -15.80 13.65 -22.02
CA ILE A 353 -16.42 12.36 -22.34
C ILE A 353 -17.61 12.62 -23.25
N SER A 354 -17.63 11.96 -24.42
CA SER A 354 -18.59 12.18 -25.50
C SER A 354 -18.71 13.67 -25.87
N GLY A 355 -17.57 14.36 -25.94
CA GLY A 355 -17.48 15.80 -26.25
C GLY A 355 -17.93 16.75 -25.13
N ARG A 356 -18.35 16.26 -23.96
CA ARG A 356 -18.72 17.10 -22.80
C ARG A 356 -17.55 17.18 -21.84
N GLU A 357 -17.14 18.41 -21.51
CA GLU A 357 -16.10 18.64 -20.51
C GLU A 357 -16.58 18.15 -19.13
N MET A 358 -15.74 17.38 -18.47
CA MET A 358 -15.98 16.76 -17.17
C MET A 358 -15.03 17.33 -16.14
N ARG A 359 -15.54 17.51 -14.92
CA ARG A 359 -14.74 17.84 -13.74
C ARG A 359 -15.00 16.80 -12.67
N PHE A 360 -13.98 16.02 -12.37
CA PHE A 360 -14.05 15.02 -11.31
C PHE A 360 -13.42 15.61 -10.05
N GLN A 361 -14.20 15.69 -8.97
CA GLN A 361 -13.74 16.06 -7.63
C GLN A 361 -13.64 14.83 -6.72
N ALA A 362 -14.38 13.77 -7.06
CA ALA A 362 -14.35 12.50 -6.34
C ALA A 362 -14.68 11.31 -7.26
N PRO A 363 -14.41 10.05 -6.83
CA PRO A 363 -14.66 8.85 -7.63
C PRO A 363 -16.13 8.57 -8.00
N HIS A 364 -17.09 9.26 -7.38
CA HIS A 364 -18.50 9.13 -7.78
C HIS A 364 -18.80 9.92 -9.07
N ASP A 365 -18.06 11.01 -9.34
CA ASP A 365 -18.23 11.83 -10.54
C ASP A 365 -17.83 11.05 -11.81
N SER A 366 -16.70 10.35 -11.76
CA SER A 366 -16.23 9.51 -12.86
C SER A 366 -17.17 8.34 -13.12
N ARG A 367 -17.69 7.71 -12.06
CA ARG A 367 -18.69 6.65 -12.16
C ARG A 367 -19.99 7.14 -12.79
N ALA A 368 -20.49 8.31 -12.37
CA ALA A 368 -21.67 8.94 -12.96
C ALA A 368 -21.45 9.30 -14.45
N ALA A 369 -20.21 9.59 -14.85
CA ALA A 369 -19.83 9.79 -16.24
C ALA A 369 -19.67 8.48 -17.04
N GLY A 370 -19.84 7.32 -16.42
CA GLY A 370 -19.73 5.99 -17.05
C GLY A 370 -18.31 5.45 -17.12
N VAL A 371 -17.43 5.85 -16.19
CA VAL A 371 -16.05 5.36 -16.07
C VAL A 371 -15.95 4.39 -14.89
N ALA A 372 -15.56 3.14 -15.17
CA ALA A 372 -15.21 2.14 -14.15
C ALA A 372 -13.71 1.85 -14.18
N ILE A 373 -13.08 1.73 -13.00
CA ILE A 373 -11.65 1.45 -12.88
C ILE A 373 -11.44 0.24 -11.99
N ILE A 374 -10.68 -0.73 -12.50
CA ILE A 374 -10.14 -1.87 -11.79
C ILE A 374 -8.67 -1.58 -11.50
N TYR A 375 -8.34 -1.37 -10.23
CA TYR A 375 -6.98 -1.08 -9.78
C TYR A 375 -6.17 -2.36 -9.57
N GLN A 376 -4.84 -2.23 -9.58
CA GLN A 376 -3.90 -3.33 -9.32
C GLN A 376 -4.07 -3.93 -7.91
N GLU A 377 -4.40 -3.11 -6.91
CA GLU A 377 -4.74 -3.57 -5.56
C GLU A 377 -6.25 -3.69 -5.41
N PHE A 378 -6.73 -4.78 -4.80
CA PHE A 378 -8.17 -5.02 -4.59
C PHE A 378 -8.83 -3.90 -3.79
N ASN A 379 -9.96 -3.42 -4.28
CA ASN A 379 -10.83 -2.45 -3.61
C ASN A 379 -12.14 -3.13 -3.16
N LEU A 380 -11.98 -4.34 -2.61
CA LEU A 380 -13.04 -5.14 -2.02
C LEU A 380 -13.02 -4.95 -0.51
N VAL A 381 -14.20 -4.82 0.08
CA VAL A 381 -14.38 -4.88 1.53
C VAL A 381 -14.34 -6.36 1.94
N PRO A 382 -13.29 -6.83 2.65
CA PRO A 382 -13.07 -8.28 2.83
C PRO A 382 -14.17 -8.96 3.66
N GLY A 383 -14.87 -8.20 4.51
CA GLY A 383 -15.96 -8.68 5.35
C GLY A 383 -17.31 -8.82 4.63
N LEU A 384 -17.50 -8.12 3.50
CA LEU A 384 -18.71 -8.21 2.70
C LEU A 384 -18.65 -9.42 1.76
N THR A 385 -19.81 -9.94 1.40
CA THR A 385 -19.91 -11.05 0.44
C THR A 385 -19.48 -10.61 -0.96
N ALA A 386 -19.23 -11.58 -1.85
CA ALA A 386 -18.98 -11.29 -3.26
C ALA A 386 -20.13 -10.47 -3.87
N CYS A 387 -21.38 -10.83 -3.57
CA CYS A 387 -22.56 -10.09 -4.03
C CYS A 387 -22.60 -8.66 -3.48
N GLU A 388 -22.41 -8.48 -2.17
CA GLU A 388 -22.43 -7.17 -1.52
C GLU A 388 -21.32 -6.26 -2.05
N ASN A 389 -20.12 -6.79 -2.31
CA ASN A 389 -19.02 -6.02 -2.89
C ASN A 389 -19.32 -5.48 -4.29
N ILE A 390 -20.03 -6.25 -5.11
CA ILE A 390 -20.39 -5.87 -6.49
C ILE A 390 -21.32 -4.67 -6.49
N PHE A 391 -22.32 -4.65 -5.61
CA PHE A 391 -23.35 -3.61 -5.58
C PHE A 391 -23.13 -2.52 -4.54
N LEU A 392 -22.00 -2.54 -3.83
CA LEU A 392 -21.70 -1.56 -2.78
C LEU A 392 -21.74 -0.12 -3.31
N GLY A 393 -22.63 0.70 -2.74
CA GLY A 393 -22.91 2.07 -3.16
C GLY A 393 -23.84 2.19 -4.37
N GLN A 394 -24.47 1.09 -4.80
CA GLN A 394 -25.47 1.00 -5.87
C GLN A 394 -26.68 0.19 -5.46
N GLU A 395 -26.89 0.03 -4.15
CA GLU A 395 -27.90 -0.86 -3.61
C GLU A 395 -29.27 -0.38 -4.04
N ARG A 396 -29.98 -1.23 -4.77
CA ARG A 396 -31.35 -0.92 -5.15
C ARG A 396 -32.22 -1.03 -3.91
N THR A 397 -32.84 0.09 -3.52
CA THR A 397 -33.71 0.12 -2.34
C THR A 397 -35.17 0.21 -2.72
N ARG A 398 -36.00 -0.60 -2.06
CA ARG A 398 -37.46 -0.51 -2.11
C ARG A 398 -37.97 -0.24 -0.70
N ALA A 399 -38.62 0.91 -0.51
CA ALA A 399 -39.07 1.39 0.80
C ALA A 399 -37.95 1.42 1.87
N GLY A 400 -36.71 1.74 1.46
CA GLY A 400 -35.55 1.82 2.36
C GLY A 400 -34.82 0.49 2.62
N PHE A 401 -35.32 -0.63 2.09
CA PHE A 401 -34.67 -1.95 2.20
C PHE A 401 -33.97 -2.33 0.90
N ILE A 402 -32.76 -2.89 1.01
CA ILE A 402 -31.99 -3.39 -0.13
C ILE A 402 -32.70 -4.60 -0.73
N GLU A 403 -32.91 -4.59 -2.04
CA GLU A 403 -33.51 -5.68 -2.81
C GLU A 403 -32.49 -6.83 -3.05
N ARG A 404 -32.05 -7.50 -1.98
CA ARG A 404 -30.99 -8.54 -2.01
C ARG A 404 -31.22 -9.65 -3.04
N GLN A 405 -32.47 -10.03 -3.28
CA GLN A 405 -32.80 -11.06 -4.28
C GLN A 405 -32.47 -10.60 -5.70
N HIS A 406 -32.68 -9.32 -6.01
CA HIS A 406 -32.36 -8.73 -7.30
C HIS A 406 -30.83 -8.67 -7.51
N GLU A 407 -30.11 -8.18 -6.51
CA GLU A 407 -28.64 -8.17 -6.51
C GLU A 407 -28.06 -9.56 -6.73
N ARG A 408 -28.55 -10.56 -5.99
CA ARG A 408 -28.10 -11.94 -6.15
C ARG A 408 -28.34 -12.49 -7.55
N GLN A 409 -29.52 -12.23 -8.14
CA GLN A 409 -29.83 -12.65 -9.51
C GLN A 409 -28.89 -11.98 -10.52
N ARG A 410 -28.63 -10.69 -10.36
CA ARG A 410 -27.75 -9.92 -11.24
C ARG A 410 -26.29 -10.34 -11.11
N ALA A 411 -25.79 -10.57 -9.89
CA ALA A 411 -24.46 -11.13 -9.68
C ALA A 411 -24.33 -12.52 -10.30
N ALA A 412 -25.31 -13.41 -10.12
CA ALA A 412 -25.30 -14.73 -10.74
C ALA A 412 -25.26 -14.66 -12.28
N GLU A 413 -25.95 -13.70 -12.88
CA GLU A 413 -25.87 -13.42 -14.32
C GLU A 413 -24.48 -12.96 -14.74
N LEU A 414 -23.88 -12.01 -14.01
CA LEU A 414 -22.52 -11.53 -14.26
C LEU A 414 -21.50 -12.65 -14.21
N PHE A 415 -21.49 -13.47 -13.15
CA PHE A 415 -20.55 -14.59 -13.04
C PHE A 415 -20.78 -15.69 -14.08
N ARG A 416 -22.03 -15.92 -14.49
CA ARG A 416 -22.33 -16.83 -15.60
C ARG A 416 -21.76 -16.31 -16.92
N ARG A 417 -21.84 -15.00 -17.17
CA ARG A 417 -21.19 -14.35 -18.32
C ARG A 417 -19.66 -14.44 -18.23
N LEU A 418 -19.10 -14.26 -17.03
CA LEU A 418 -17.68 -14.44 -16.79
C LEU A 418 -17.23 -15.91 -16.94
N GLY A 419 -18.15 -16.88 -16.94
CA GLY A 419 -17.85 -18.30 -17.07
C GLY A 419 -17.26 -18.91 -15.81
N VAL A 420 -17.47 -18.30 -14.64
CA VAL A 420 -16.88 -18.74 -13.36
C VAL A 420 -17.98 -18.98 -12.34
N GLN A 421 -17.83 -20.05 -11.55
CA GLN A 421 -18.67 -20.30 -10.40
C GLN A 421 -18.01 -19.74 -9.15
N ILE A 422 -18.74 -18.88 -8.45
CA ILE A 422 -18.32 -18.32 -7.17
C ILE A 422 -19.49 -18.39 -6.20
N ASP A 423 -19.17 -18.62 -4.92
CA ASP A 423 -20.17 -18.47 -3.88
C ASP A 423 -20.45 -16.98 -3.65
N LEU A 424 -21.64 -16.54 -4.06
CA LEU A 424 -22.09 -15.16 -3.94
C LEU A 424 -22.26 -14.70 -2.49
N ASP A 425 -22.47 -15.65 -1.57
CA ASP A 425 -22.69 -15.40 -0.16
C ASP A 425 -21.39 -15.54 0.66
N ALA A 426 -20.28 -15.97 0.02
CA ALA A 426 -18.99 -16.04 0.68
C ALA A 426 -18.41 -14.63 0.89
N PRO A 427 -17.95 -14.29 2.12
CA PRO A 427 -17.15 -13.10 2.36
C PRO A 427 -15.92 -13.05 1.45
N CYS A 428 -15.60 -11.89 0.88
CA CYS A 428 -14.48 -11.76 -0.06
C CYS A 428 -13.13 -12.20 0.53
N ARG A 429 -12.93 -12.08 1.85
CA ARG A 429 -11.73 -12.60 2.54
C ARG A 429 -11.53 -14.12 2.44
N ARG A 430 -12.58 -14.88 2.12
CA ARG A 430 -12.53 -16.35 1.94
C ARG A 430 -12.31 -16.75 0.49
N LEU A 431 -12.39 -15.81 -0.44
CA LEU A 431 -12.15 -16.05 -1.86
C LEU A 431 -10.64 -16.10 -2.13
N THR A 432 -10.25 -16.87 -3.14
CA THR A 432 -8.88 -16.83 -3.66
C THR A 432 -8.60 -15.47 -4.30
N THR A 433 -7.32 -15.12 -4.45
CA THR A 433 -6.90 -13.89 -5.14
C THR A 433 -7.49 -13.77 -6.56
N ALA A 434 -7.52 -14.87 -7.31
CA ALA A 434 -8.14 -14.92 -8.63
C ALA A 434 -9.66 -14.68 -8.57
N GLN A 435 -10.35 -15.28 -7.59
CA GLN A 435 -11.78 -15.04 -7.37
C GLN A 435 -12.05 -13.58 -6.97
N GLN A 436 -11.21 -12.97 -6.14
CA GLN A 436 -11.29 -11.55 -5.80
C GLN A 436 -11.15 -10.66 -7.04
N GLN A 437 -10.22 -10.99 -7.94
CA GLN A 437 -10.07 -10.28 -9.22
C GLN A 437 -11.33 -10.37 -10.08
N LEU A 438 -11.95 -11.54 -10.14
CA LEU A 438 -13.21 -11.72 -10.87
C LEU A 438 -14.37 -10.96 -10.22
N VAL A 439 -14.40 -10.81 -8.89
CA VAL A 439 -15.37 -9.94 -8.20
C VAL A 439 -15.15 -8.48 -8.58
N GLU A 440 -13.91 -7.99 -8.68
CA GLU A 440 -13.61 -6.62 -9.15
C GLU A 440 -14.06 -6.41 -10.60
N ILE A 441 -13.82 -7.38 -11.47
CA ILE A 441 -14.31 -7.34 -12.86
C ILE A 441 -15.84 -7.34 -12.87
N ALA A 442 -16.49 -8.23 -12.13
CA ALA A 442 -17.95 -8.28 -12.02
C ALA A 442 -18.52 -6.97 -11.48
N LYS A 443 -17.88 -6.38 -10.49
CA LYS A 443 -18.21 -5.06 -9.95
C LYS A 443 -18.16 -4.01 -11.04
N ALA A 444 -17.06 -3.89 -11.80
CA ALA A 444 -16.95 -2.96 -12.92
C ALA A 444 -18.03 -3.17 -14.00
N LEU A 445 -18.42 -4.43 -14.27
CA LEU A 445 -19.46 -4.81 -15.22
C LEU A 445 -20.90 -4.64 -14.72
N ALA A 446 -21.10 -4.55 -13.41
CA ALA A 446 -22.40 -4.26 -12.83
C ALA A 446 -22.81 -2.80 -13.08
N PHE A 447 -21.84 -1.90 -13.27
CA PHE A 447 -22.06 -0.53 -13.70
C PHE A 447 -22.39 -0.48 -15.20
N ASP A 448 -23.28 0.44 -15.59
CA ASP A 448 -23.46 0.85 -16.99
C ASP A 448 -22.25 1.68 -17.49
N ALA A 449 -21.07 1.06 -17.45
CA ALA A 449 -19.81 1.68 -17.84
C ALA A 449 -19.71 1.78 -19.36
N ARG A 450 -19.31 2.96 -19.84
CA ARG A 450 -18.92 3.20 -21.24
C ARG A 450 -17.41 3.07 -21.43
N ILE A 451 -16.66 3.28 -20.36
CA ILE A 451 -15.19 3.19 -20.32
C ILE A 451 -14.81 2.32 -19.13
N ILE A 452 -14.02 1.28 -19.38
CA ILE A 452 -13.46 0.41 -18.34
C ILE A 452 -11.94 0.50 -18.38
N VAL A 453 -11.32 0.84 -17.25
CA VAL A 453 -9.87 0.81 -17.08
C VAL A 453 -9.50 -0.45 -16.32
N MET A 454 -8.54 -1.24 -16.84
CA MET A 454 -8.01 -2.43 -16.20
C MET A 454 -6.50 -2.28 -15.98
N ASP A 455 -6.08 -2.12 -14.72
CA ASP A 455 -4.67 -1.96 -14.34
C ASP A 455 -4.08 -3.30 -13.85
N GLU A 456 -3.26 -3.94 -14.70
CA GLU A 456 -2.65 -5.26 -14.51
C GLU A 456 -3.62 -6.38 -14.08
N PRO A 457 -4.75 -6.56 -14.78
CA PRO A 457 -5.83 -7.45 -14.33
C PRO A 457 -5.46 -8.94 -14.34
N SER A 458 -4.39 -9.34 -15.02
CA SER A 458 -3.95 -10.73 -15.18
C SER A 458 -2.90 -11.16 -14.15
N ALA A 459 -2.39 -10.25 -13.31
CA ALA A 459 -1.24 -10.52 -12.44
C ALA A 459 -1.47 -11.68 -11.43
N ALA A 460 -2.73 -11.94 -11.07
CA ALA A 460 -3.12 -13.01 -10.16
C ALA A 460 -3.84 -14.18 -10.84
N LEU A 461 -3.90 -14.19 -12.17
CA LEU A 461 -4.67 -15.15 -12.98
C LEU A 461 -3.76 -16.21 -13.63
N THR A 462 -4.26 -17.43 -13.73
CA THR A 462 -3.68 -18.52 -14.52
C THR A 462 -3.88 -18.28 -16.03
N SER A 463 -3.12 -18.95 -16.89
CA SER A 463 -3.22 -18.76 -18.35
C SER A 463 -4.64 -18.98 -18.89
N HIS A 464 -5.34 -20.00 -18.38
CA HIS A 464 -6.74 -20.27 -18.75
C HIS A 464 -7.70 -19.14 -18.30
N GLU A 465 -7.47 -18.56 -17.12
CA GLU A 465 -8.27 -17.42 -16.64
C GLU A 465 -8.00 -16.14 -17.43
N VAL A 466 -6.76 -15.94 -17.90
CA VAL A 466 -6.39 -14.83 -18.80
C VAL A 466 -7.09 -14.94 -20.15
N GLU A 467 -7.14 -16.14 -20.75
CA GLU A 467 -7.88 -16.37 -21.99
C GLU A 467 -9.37 -15.99 -21.84
N ARG A 468 -9.98 -16.35 -20.71
CA ARG A 468 -11.36 -15.98 -20.41
C ARG A 468 -11.54 -14.47 -20.27
N LEU A 469 -10.60 -13.79 -19.60
CA LEU A 469 -10.60 -12.32 -19.52
C LEU A 469 -10.56 -11.68 -20.92
N PHE A 470 -9.78 -12.22 -21.84
CA PHE A 470 -9.72 -11.70 -23.21
C PHE A 470 -11.03 -11.87 -23.97
N GLU A 471 -11.74 -12.98 -23.77
CA GLU A 471 -13.10 -13.15 -24.32
C GLU A 471 -14.06 -12.09 -23.80
N ILE A 472 -14.02 -11.80 -22.49
CA ILE A 472 -14.84 -10.75 -21.88
C ILE A 472 -14.52 -9.39 -22.48
N ILE A 473 -13.24 -9.04 -22.63
CA ILE A 473 -12.83 -7.77 -23.24
C ILE A 473 -13.35 -7.65 -24.68
N ARG A 474 -13.28 -8.73 -25.48
CA ARG A 474 -13.85 -8.76 -26.83
C ARG A 474 -15.37 -8.58 -26.82
N ASP A 475 -16.07 -9.14 -25.84
CA ASP A 475 -17.52 -8.95 -25.68
C ASP A 475 -17.90 -7.52 -25.33
N LEU A 476 -17.17 -6.88 -24.42
CA LEU A 476 -17.36 -5.48 -24.05
C LEU A 476 -17.14 -4.57 -25.25
N ARG A 477 -16.08 -4.83 -26.00
CA ARG A 477 -15.77 -4.16 -27.25
C ARG A 477 -16.93 -4.23 -28.24
N ARG A 478 -17.51 -5.42 -28.45
CA ARG A 478 -18.69 -5.62 -29.33
C ARG A 478 -19.92 -4.84 -28.89
N GLN A 479 -20.04 -4.56 -27.59
CA GLN A 479 -21.12 -3.75 -27.01
C GLN A 479 -20.85 -2.24 -27.11
N GLY A 480 -19.73 -1.82 -27.70
CA GLY A 480 -19.33 -0.42 -27.81
C GLY A 480 -18.68 0.14 -26.54
N ILE A 481 -18.39 -0.70 -25.54
CA ILE A 481 -17.68 -0.29 -24.34
C ILE A 481 -16.19 -0.18 -24.68
N ALA A 482 -15.59 0.96 -24.35
CA ALA A 482 -14.18 1.18 -24.57
C ALA A 482 -13.36 0.69 -23.36
N VAL A 483 -12.19 0.12 -23.62
CA VAL A 483 -11.33 -0.47 -22.60
C VAL A 483 -9.95 0.19 -22.64
N ILE A 484 -9.45 0.66 -21.50
CA ILE A 484 -8.03 0.99 -21.32
C ILE A 484 -7.39 -0.17 -20.59
N TYR A 485 -6.43 -0.84 -21.22
CA TYR A 485 -5.74 -1.99 -20.66
C TYR A 485 -4.28 -1.63 -20.35
N ILE A 486 -3.86 -1.84 -19.11
CA ILE A 486 -2.48 -1.63 -18.66
C ILE A 486 -1.90 -2.98 -18.28
N SER A 487 -0.82 -3.38 -18.93
CA SER A 487 -0.09 -4.60 -18.61
C SER A 487 1.37 -4.46 -19.00
N HIS A 488 2.25 -5.14 -18.26
CA HIS A 488 3.65 -5.30 -18.62
C HIS A 488 3.90 -6.56 -19.46
N ARG A 489 2.87 -7.39 -19.68
CA ARG A 489 2.95 -8.60 -20.50
C ARG A 489 2.58 -8.28 -21.95
N LEU A 490 3.59 -8.16 -22.80
CA LEU A 490 3.42 -7.71 -24.18
C LEU A 490 2.54 -8.65 -25.02
N ASP A 491 2.60 -9.95 -24.76
CA ASP A 491 1.79 -10.95 -25.47
C ASP A 491 0.29 -10.73 -25.26
N GLU A 492 -0.11 -10.24 -24.08
CA GLU A 492 -1.49 -9.84 -23.81
C GLU A 492 -1.87 -8.66 -24.70
N ILE A 493 -1.01 -7.63 -24.76
CA ILE A 493 -1.24 -6.41 -25.55
C ILE A 493 -1.46 -6.73 -27.03
N PHE A 494 -0.58 -7.55 -27.63
CA PHE A 494 -0.73 -7.99 -29.01
C PHE A 494 -2.00 -8.79 -29.27
N THR A 495 -2.53 -9.45 -28.24
CA THR A 495 -3.72 -10.31 -28.37
C THR A 495 -5.04 -9.54 -28.33
N ILE A 496 -5.11 -8.41 -27.59
CA ILE A 496 -6.39 -7.72 -27.33
C ILE A 496 -6.45 -6.25 -27.73
N ALA A 497 -5.33 -5.54 -27.83
CA ALA A 497 -5.35 -4.10 -28.05
C ALA A 497 -5.60 -3.75 -29.53
N ASP A 498 -6.29 -2.66 -29.79
CA ASP A 498 -6.41 -2.07 -31.14
C ASP A 498 -5.28 -1.06 -31.39
N ARG A 499 -4.96 -0.27 -30.35
CA ARG A 499 -3.98 0.81 -30.37
C ARG A 499 -3.19 0.85 -29.07
N VAL A 500 -1.99 1.40 -29.16
CA VAL A 500 -1.08 1.58 -28.04
C VAL A 500 -0.78 3.06 -27.86
N THR A 501 -0.86 3.55 -26.63
CA THR A 501 -0.29 4.84 -26.21
C THR A 501 0.81 4.58 -25.20
N VAL A 502 1.99 5.15 -25.42
CA VAL A 502 3.15 4.98 -24.54
C VAL A 502 3.44 6.27 -23.80
N LEU A 503 3.56 6.16 -22.48
CA LEU A 503 4.01 7.22 -21.59
C LEU A 503 5.44 6.98 -21.12
N ARG A 504 6.23 8.04 -21.04
CA ARG A 504 7.57 8.02 -20.44
C ARG A 504 7.84 9.35 -19.73
N ASP A 505 8.40 9.27 -18.53
CA ASP A 505 8.70 10.43 -17.68
C ASP A 505 7.54 11.45 -17.55
N GLY A 506 6.30 10.95 -17.52
CA GLY A 506 5.09 11.75 -17.38
C GLY A 506 4.63 12.44 -18.67
N ALA A 507 5.10 12.04 -19.85
CA ALA A 507 4.71 12.60 -21.15
C ALA A 507 4.38 11.50 -22.19
N ASN A 508 3.58 11.84 -23.19
CA ASN A 508 3.36 10.99 -24.36
C ASN A 508 4.65 10.88 -25.19
N VAL A 509 5.04 9.64 -25.54
CA VAL A 509 6.18 9.40 -26.44
C VAL A 509 5.78 8.79 -27.77
N GLY A 510 4.63 8.13 -27.84
CA GLY A 510 4.14 7.56 -29.09
C GLY A 510 2.73 7.02 -28.97
N GLU A 511 2.06 7.00 -30.12
CA GLU A 511 0.74 6.39 -30.30
C GLU A 511 0.73 5.67 -31.64
N ARG A 512 0.41 4.38 -31.66
CA ARG A 512 0.43 3.54 -32.87
C ARG A 512 -0.64 2.46 -32.82
N PRO A 513 -1.28 2.11 -33.96
CA PRO A 513 -2.06 0.88 -34.08
C PRO A 513 -1.22 -0.34 -33.74
N ILE A 514 -1.81 -1.35 -33.10
CA ILE A 514 -1.06 -2.55 -32.69
C ILE A 514 -0.46 -3.28 -33.91
N GLY A 515 -1.16 -3.28 -35.05
CA GLY A 515 -0.75 -3.98 -36.27
C GLY A 515 0.46 -3.37 -36.97
N GLU A 516 0.87 -2.16 -36.57
CA GLU A 516 2.07 -1.49 -37.09
C GLU A 516 3.30 -1.69 -36.21
N LEU A 517 3.17 -2.38 -35.07
CA LEU A 517 4.23 -2.56 -34.10
C LEU A 517 4.73 -4.00 -34.07
N THR A 518 6.05 -4.18 -34.06
CA THR A 518 6.68 -5.42 -33.59
C THR A 518 6.88 -5.38 -32.08
N ARG A 519 7.08 -6.55 -31.46
CA ARG A 519 7.42 -6.66 -30.04
C ARG A 519 8.63 -5.81 -29.67
N GLN A 520 9.68 -5.86 -30.50
CA GLN A 520 10.88 -5.05 -30.35
C GLN A 520 10.59 -3.55 -30.39
N GLN A 521 9.86 -3.07 -31.39
CA GLN A 521 9.50 -1.65 -31.51
C GLN A 521 8.66 -1.15 -30.32
N MET A 522 7.78 -2.00 -29.77
CA MET A 522 7.00 -1.66 -28.58
C MET A 522 7.90 -1.45 -27.35
N ILE A 523 8.89 -2.34 -27.15
CA ILE A 523 9.86 -2.20 -26.06
C ILE A 523 10.71 -0.94 -26.27
N GLU A 524 11.18 -0.71 -27.50
CA GLU A 524 11.94 0.48 -27.85
C GLU A 524 11.14 1.76 -27.58
N LEU A 525 9.83 1.79 -27.82
CA LEU A 525 9.00 2.96 -27.47
C LEU A 525 8.88 3.15 -25.95
N MET A 526 8.78 2.06 -25.18
CA MET A 526 8.67 2.10 -23.72
C MET A 526 9.95 2.58 -23.05
N VAL A 527 11.10 2.06 -23.47
CA VAL A 527 12.42 2.37 -22.89
C VAL A 527 13.03 3.62 -23.55
N GLY A 528 12.75 3.82 -24.84
CA GLY A 528 13.22 4.89 -25.72
C GLY A 528 14.72 4.93 -25.92
N ARG A 529 15.28 3.73 -26.13
CA ARG A 529 16.57 3.45 -26.79
C ARG A 529 16.35 2.33 -27.80
N GLU A 530 17.10 2.32 -28.90
CA GLU A 530 17.11 1.17 -29.82
C GLU A 530 17.65 -0.06 -29.09
N LEU A 531 16.95 -1.19 -29.22
CA LEU A 531 17.30 -2.46 -28.60
C LEU A 531 17.42 -3.47 -29.72
N LYS A 532 18.64 -3.86 -30.08
CA LYS A 532 18.87 -4.79 -31.19
C LYS A 532 18.29 -6.20 -30.93
N ASP A 533 18.25 -6.61 -29.66
CA ASP A 533 17.72 -7.90 -29.21
C ASP A 533 16.98 -7.70 -27.86
N GLU A 534 15.87 -8.40 -27.62
CA GLU A 534 15.10 -8.37 -26.35
C GLU A 534 15.93 -8.95 -25.18
N PHE A 535 16.74 -9.97 -25.46
CA PHE A 535 17.72 -10.53 -24.56
C PHE A 535 19.12 -10.20 -25.08
N PRO A 536 19.97 -9.53 -24.27
CA PRO A 536 21.31 -9.16 -24.72
C PRO A 536 22.15 -10.41 -24.98
N LYS A 537 22.64 -10.56 -26.21
CA LYS A 537 23.53 -11.65 -26.57
C LYS A 537 24.85 -11.55 -25.83
N ARG A 538 25.36 -12.69 -25.40
CA ARG A 538 26.66 -12.82 -24.76
C ARG A 538 27.45 -13.97 -25.38
N SER A 539 28.75 -13.77 -25.56
CA SER A 539 29.70 -14.83 -25.84
C SER A 539 30.84 -14.72 -24.84
N VAL A 540 30.91 -15.67 -23.90
CA VAL A 540 31.96 -15.77 -22.87
C VAL A 540 32.44 -17.21 -22.85
N ALA A 541 33.75 -17.42 -22.73
CA ALA A 541 34.31 -18.74 -22.55
C ALA A 541 34.02 -19.23 -21.13
N VAL A 542 33.14 -20.23 -20.99
CA VAL A 542 32.82 -20.85 -19.71
C VAL A 542 34.06 -21.54 -19.15
N GLY A 543 34.45 -21.17 -17.93
CA GLY A 543 35.65 -21.63 -17.25
C GLY A 543 35.45 -22.91 -16.41
N PRO A 544 36.35 -23.19 -15.44
CA PRO A 544 36.21 -24.34 -14.56
C PRO A 544 35.05 -24.18 -13.56
N SER A 545 34.70 -25.29 -12.89
CA SER A 545 33.71 -25.34 -11.81
C SER A 545 34.02 -24.31 -10.72
N ARG A 546 33.08 -23.41 -10.43
CA ARG A 546 33.18 -22.37 -9.39
C ARG A 546 32.43 -22.80 -8.14
N LEU A 547 31.16 -23.18 -8.27
CA LEU A 547 30.33 -23.68 -7.17
C LEU A 547 29.91 -25.10 -7.48
N LYS A 548 30.10 -26.01 -6.52
CA LYS A 548 29.61 -27.39 -6.61
C LYS A 548 28.72 -27.71 -5.42
N VAL A 549 27.52 -28.20 -5.71
CA VAL A 549 26.52 -28.63 -4.74
C VAL A 549 26.34 -30.14 -4.90
N THR A 550 26.38 -30.88 -3.80
CA THR A 550 26.27 -32.35 -3.84
C THR A 550 25.32 -32.83 -2.75
N GLY A 551 24.31 -33.59 -3.13
CA GLY A 551 23.38 -34.28 -2.23
C GLY A 551 22.60 -33.36 -1.30
N LEU A 552 22.24 -32.16 -1.74
CA LEU A 552 21.56 -31.18 -0.90
C LEU A 552 20.15 -31.66 -0.55
N GLN A 553 19.78 -31.61 0.74
CA GLN A 553 18.52 -32.15 1.24
C GLN A 553 17.87 -31.27 2.32
N ARG A 554 16.53 -31.18 2.27
CA ARG A 554 15.67 -30.65 3.33
C ARG A 554 14.24 -31.16 3.16
N GLY A 555 13.86 -32.16 3.96
CA GLY A 555 12.51 -32.71 4.00
C GLY A 555 11.99 -33.07 2.61
N ARG A 556 10.78 -32.60 2.28
CA ARG A 556 10.18 -32.78 0.94
C ARG A 556 10.52 -31.66 -0.04
N ALA A 557 10.99 -30.52 0.45
CA ALA A 557 11.21 -29.34 -0.38
C ALA A 557 12.45 -29.46 -1.28
N VAL A 558 13.50 -30.12 -0.79
CA VAL A 558 14.74 -30.37 -1.54
C VAL A 558 15.20 -31.80 -1.28
N ARG A 559 15.37 -32.58 -2.35
CA ARG A 559 15.59 -34.03 -2.31
C ARG A 559 16.76 -34.39 -3.21
N ASP A 560 17.94 -34.52 -2.62
CA ASP A 560 19.15 -35.03 -3.28
C ASP A 560 19.58 -34.20 -4.50
N VAL A 561 19.62 -32.87 -4.32
CA VAL A 561 19.97 -31.93 -5.40
C VAL A 561 21.49 -31.81 -5.51
N SER A 562 22.01 -32.12 -6.70
CA SER A 562 23.44 -32.03 -7.03
C SER A 562 23.64 -31.33 -8.36
N PHE A 563 24.51 -30.33 -8.40
CA PHE A 563 24.88 -29.63 -9.63
C PHE A 563 26.17 -28.82 -9.44
N GLU A 564 26.72 -28.31 -10.52
CA GLU A 564 27.82 -27.34 -10.48
C GLU A 564 27.52 -26.13 -11.37
N VAL A 565 28.09 -24.99 -11.01
CA VAL A 565 28.10 -23.75 -11.80
C VAL A 565 29.55 -23.37 -12.06
N ARG A 566 29.87 -23.04 -13.29
CA ARG A 566 31.22 -22.72 -13.76
C ARG A 566 31.48 -21.22 -13.78
N ARG A 567 32.77 -20.85 -13.83
CA ARG A 567 33.21 -19.45 -13.98
C ARG A 567 32.64 -18.84 -15.26
N GLY A 568 31.98 -17.70 -15.13
CA GLY A 568 31.34 -16.99 -16.24
C GLY A 568 30.08 -17.64 -16.79
N GLU A 569 29.53 -18.64 -16.11
CA GLU A 569 28.27 -19.31 -16.49
C GLU A 569 27.06 -18.65 -15.82
N ILE A 570 25.96 -18.49 -16.58
CA ILE A 570 24.59 -18.33 -16.07
C ILE A 570 23.92 -19.70 -16.15
N LEU A 571 23.80 -20.36 -14.99
CA LEU A 571 23.01 -21.57 -14.82
C LEU A 571 21.58 -21.17 -14.44
N ALA A 572 20.60 -21.51 -15.27
CA ALA A 572 19.20 -21.34 -14.91
C ALA A 572 18.65 -22.55 -14.15
N LEU A 573 17.89 -22.30 -13.09
CA LEU A 573 17.16 -23.29 -12.33
C LEU A 573 15.65 -23.03 -12.50
N THR A 574 14.98 -23.87 -13.28
CA THR A 574 13.56 -23.72 -13.63
C THR A 574 12.74 -24.92 -13.18
N GLY A 575 11.42 -24.86 -13.32
CA GLY A 575 10.46 -25.85 -12.82
C GLY A 575 9.09 -25.25 -12.53
N LEU A 576 8.09 -26.09 -12.28
CA LEU A 576 6.76 -25.64 -11.90
C LEU A 576 6.77 -24.94 -10.52
N ILE A 577 5.72 -24.17 -10.23
CA ILE A 577 5.53 -23.58 -8.89
C ILE A 577 5.56 -24.69 -7.84
N GLY A 578 6.36 -24.50 -6.79
CA GLY A 578 6.57 -25.51 -5.74
C GLY A 578 7.62 -26.57 -6.06
N ALA A 579 8.36 -26.47 -7.17
CA ALA A 579 9.40 -27.44 -7.53
C ALA A 579 10.64 -27.43 -6.61
N GLY A 580 10.78 -26.48 -5.68
CA GLY A 580 11.89 -26.42 -4.71
C GLY A 580 13.04 -25.47 -5.10
N ARG A 581 12.87 -24.63 -6.12
CA ARG A 581 13.94 -23.77 -6.69
C ARG A 581 14.49 -22.76 -5.68
N THR A 582 13.58 -21.98 -5.09
CA THR A 582 13.89 -20.98 -4.05
C THR A 582 14.45 -21.65 -2.80
N GLU A 583 13.93 -22.83 -2.44
CA GLU A 583 14.40 -23.60 -1.29
C GLU A 583 15.85 -24.09 -1.48
N VAL A 584 16.23 -24.54 -2.68
CA VAL A 584 17.62 -24.92 -3.01
C VAL A 584 18.57 -23.74 -2.77
N VAL A 585 18.26 -22.56 -3.29
CA VAL A 585 19.18 -21.41 -3.15
C VAL A 585 19.22 -20.86 -1.73
N ARG A 586 18.12 -20.95 -0.98
CA ARG A 586 18.08 -20.59 0.45
C ARG A 586 18.94 -21.53 1.30
N LEU A 587 19.00 -22.81 0.95
CA LEU A 587 19.93 -23.77 1.56
C LEU A 587 21.39 -23.46 1.21
N ILE A 588 21.67 -23.10 -0.04
CA ILE A 588 23.03 -22.71 -0.48
C ILE A 588 23.51 -21.47 0.28
N PHE A 589 22.63 -20.49 0.45
CA PHE A 589 22.93 -19.24 1.13
C PHE A 589 22.92 -19.36 2.67
N GLY A 590 22.49 -20.50 3.23
CA GLY A 590 22.40 -20.69 4.68
C GLY A 590 21.26 -19.90 5.35
N ALA A 591 20.31 -19.37 4.57
CA ALA A 591 19.06 -18.79 5.09
C ALA A 591 18.18 -19.86 5.75
N ASP A 592 18.35 -21.10 5.32
CA ASP A 592 17.70 -22.27 5.86
C ASP A 592 18.72 -23.37 6.17
N ARG A 593 18.45 -24.17 7.20
CA ARG A 593 19.34 -25.26 7.61
C ARG A 593 19.16 -26.47 6.70
N ARG A 594 20.24 -26.93 6.07
CA ARG A 594 20.30 -28.21 5.32
C ARG A 594 20.36 -29.41 6.27
N GLU A 595 19.72 -30.51 5.87
CA GLU A 595 19.76 -31.79 6.58
C GLU A 595 20.97 -32.64 6.15
N ALA A 596 21.29 -32.59 4.86
CA ALA A 596 22.45 -33.25 4.27
C ALA A 596 22.99 -32.45 3.07
N GLY A 597 24.14 -32.88 2.57
CA GLY A 597 24.80 -32.35 1.38
C GLY A 597 25.95 -31.39 1.67
N ASP A 598 26.80 -31.26 0.66
CA ASP A 598 28.04 -30.50 0.68
C ASP A 598 28.02 -29.39 -0.38
N ILE A 599 28.67 -28.28 -0.05
CA ILE A 599 28.83 -27.13 -0.93
C ILE A 599 30.31 -26.82 -1.01
N GLN A 600 30.84 -26.68 -2.22
CA GLN A 600 32.23 -26.35 -2.48
C GLN A 600 32.32 -25.10 -3.34
N LEU A 601 33.27 -24.21 -3.03
CA LEU A 601 33.60 -23.04 -3.84
C LEU A 601 35.08 -23.12 -4.25
N ASP A 602 35.34 -23.09 -5.56
CA ASP A 602 36.66 -23.29 -6.16
C ASP A 602 37.38 -24.53 -5.58
N GLY A 603 36.62 -25.61 -5.36
CA GLY A 603 37.11 -26.88 -4.79
C GLY A 603 37.22 -26.92 -3.26
N GLN A 604 37.02 -25.81 -2.55
CA GLN A 604 37.06 -25.75 -1.09
C GLN A 604 35.68 -26.00 -0.49
N THR A 605 35.58 -26.92 0.47
CA THR A 605 34.31 -27.23 1.14
C THR A 605 33.90 -26.12 2.10
N LEU A 606 32.67 -25.64 1.97
CA LEU A 606 32.13 -24.52 2.75
C LEU A 606 31.22 -25.00 3.89
N ALA A 607 31.51 -24.53 5.10
CA ALA A 607 30.72 -24.76 6.30
C ALA A 607 29.65 -23.66 6.50
N ILE A 608 28.71 -23.54 5.55
CA ILE A 608 27.64 -22.53 5.59
C ILE A 608 26.53 -22.98 6.56
N ARG A 609 26.30 -22.22 7.63
CA ARG A 609 25.21 -22.45 8.60
C ARG A 609 24.24 -21.27 8.70
N THR A 610 24.69 -20.09 8.32
CA THR A 610 23.95 -18.83 8.36
C THR A 610 24.22 -18.01 7.09
N PRO A 611 23.38 -17.01 6.77
CA PRO A 611 23.64 -16.08 5.68
C PRO A 611 25.01 -15.39 5.77
N ARG A 612 25.48 -15.11 7.00
CA ARG A 612 26.79 -14.48 7.23
C ARG A 612 27.93 -15.33 6.67
N ASP A 613 27.84 -16.65 6.80
CA ASP A 613 28.89 -17.57 6.33
C ASP A 613 28.96 -17.58 4.80
N ALA A 614 27.81 -17.56 4.13
CA ALA A 614 27.73 -17.48 2.67
C ALA A 614 28.28 -16.14 2.14
N ILE A 615 27.92 -15.03 2.78
CA ILE A 615 28.41 -13.68 2.44
C ILE A 615 29.93 -13.58 2.61
N ALA A 616 30.47 -14.17 3.70
CA ALA A 616 31.90 -14.22 3.95
C ALA A 616 32.65 -15.09 2.92
N ALA A 617 32.00 -16.15 2.43
CA ALA A 617 32.53 -17.00 1.35
C ALA A 617 32.37 -16.37 -0.05
N GLY A 618 31.78 -15.18 -0.18
CA GLY A 618 31.58 -14.52 -1.47
C GLY A 618 30.39 -15.06 -2.27
N ILE A 619 29.34 -15.53 -1.61
CA ILE A 619 28.06 -15.89 -2.22
C ILE A 619 27.04 -14.80 -1.91
N GLY A 620 26.40 -14.23 -2.92
CA GLY A 620 25.33 -13.22 -2.78
C GLY A 620 23.98 -13.77 -3.24
N LEU A 621 22.90 -13.35 -2.58
CA LEU A 621 21.53 -13.77 -2.90
C LEU A 621 20.61 -12.57 -3.08
N LEU A 622 20.12 -12.39 -4.30
CA LEU A 622 18.99 -11.54 -4.63
C LEU A 622 17.73 -12.39 -4.52
N THR A 623 16.95 -12.13 -3.47
CA THR A 623 15.77 -12.90 -3.09
C THR A 623 14.54 -12.55 -3.94
N GLU A 624 13.65 -13.51 -4.18
CA GLU A 624 12.33 -13.28 -4.79
C GLU A 624 11.53 -12.19 -4.05
N ASP A 625 11.40 -12.31 -2.73
CA ASP A 625 10.70 -11.31 -1.91
C ASP A 625 11.65 -10.24 -1.37
N ARG A 626 11.88 -9.21 -2.19
CA ARG A 626 12.70 -8.06 -1.80
C ARG A 626 12.17 -7.29 -0.58
N LYS A 627 10.88 -7.36 -0.25
CA LYS A 627 10.28 -6.58 0.84
C LYS A 627 10.45 -7.27 2.20
N LEU A 628 10.29 -8.59 2.23
CA LEU A 628 10.42 -9.38 3.45
C LEU A 628 11.84 -9.90 3.68
N GLN A 629 12.59 -10.17 2.61
CA GLN A 629 13.89 -10.86 2.70
C GLN A 629 15.04 -10.00 2.15
N GLY A 630 14.77 -9.17 1.14
CA GLY A 630 15.79 -8.36 0.49
C GLY A 630 16.10 -7.01 1.15
N LEU A 631 15.18 -6.41 1.90
CA LEU A 631 15.34 -5.06 2.48
C LEU A 631 14.80 -5.00 3.90
N ILE A 632 15.46 -4.21 4.74
CA ILE A 632 14.88 -3.72 5.99
C ILE A 632 14.12 -2.43 5.66
N LEU A 633 12.81 -2.56 5.42
CA LEU A 633 11.96 -1.46 4.93
C LEU A 633 11.93 -0.23 5.84
N GLY A 634 12.13 -0.44 7.15
CA GLY A 634 12.20 0.61 8.16
C GLY A 634 13.55 1.33 8.23
N HIS A 635 14.59 0.82 7.58
CA HIS A 635 15.92 1.44 7.56
C HIS A 635 16.09 2.32 6.32
N SER A 636 17.09 3.20 6.35
CA SER A 636 17.46 3.98 5.18
C SER A 636 18.02 3.10 4.07
N ILE A 637 17.98 3.59 2.84
CA ILE A 637 18.58 2.89 1.69
C ILE A 637 20.11 2.79 1.80
N ARG A 638 20.75 3.77 2.45
CA ARG A 638 22.17 3.69 2.81
C ARG A 638 22.44 2.52 3.75
N GLU A 639 21.68 2.41 4.85
CA GLU A 639 21.85 1.32 5.81
C GLU A 639 21.60 -0.05 5.17
N ASN A 640 20.58 -0.15 4.30
CA ASN A 640 20.33 -1.37 3.52
C ASN A 640 21.52 -1.75 2.63
N PHE A 641 22.21 -0.76 2.06
CA PHE A 641 23.44 -0.96 1.30
C PHE A 641 24.62 -1.40 2.18
N GLY A 642 24.79 -0.78 3.35
CA GLY A 642 25.90 -1.07 4.26
C GLY A 642 25.84 -2.44 4.94
N LEU A 643 24.64 -2.95 5.24
CA LEU A 643 24.44 -4.17 6.05
C LEU A 643 25.28 -5.40 5.63
N PRO A 644 25.29 -5.86 4.37
CA PRO A 644 26.13 -6.99 3.95
C PRO A 644 27.62 -6.63 3.79
N ASN A 645 27.99 -5.36 3.95
CA ASN A 645 29.30 -4.78 3.68
C ASN A 645 29.98 -4.20 4.95
N LEU A 646 29.41 -4.47 6.14
CA LEU A 646 29.86 -3.90 7.41
C LEU A 646 31.26 -4.36 7.84
N ASP A 647 31.76 -5.48 7.35
CA ASP A 647 33.10 -5.99 7.66
C ASP A 647 34.24 -5.07 7.14
N TRP A 648 33.99 -4.29 6.09
CA TRP A 648 34.94 -3.27 5.61
C TRP A 648 34.39 -1.84 5.70
N LEU A 649 33.09 -1.66 5.92
CA LEU A 649 32.46 -0.38 6.23
C LEU A 649 32.43 -0.05 7.73
N ALA A 650 32.88 -0.95 8.61
CA ALA A 650 33.02 -0.70 10.03
C ALA A 650 34.43 -1.06 10.53
N ALA A 651 34.94 -0.29 11.49
CA ALA A 651 36.20 -0.53 12.17
C ALA A 651 36.00 -0.34 13.68
N ASP A 652 36.60 -1.21 14.49
CA ASP A 652 36.56 -1.16 15.97
C ASP A 652 35.14 -1.05 16.57
N GLY A 653 34.13 -1.63 15.89
CA GLY A 653 32.72 -1.58 16.30
C GLY A 653 31.95 -0.32 15.87
N PHE A 654 32.59 0.60 15.15
CA PHE A 654 31.98 1.82 14.63
C PHE A 654 31.83 1.77 13.12
N VAL A 655 30.64 2.11 12.61
CA VAL A 655 30.39 2.22 11.17
C VAL A 655 31.03 3.51 10.63
N ASN A 656 31.84 3.39 9.58
CA ASN A 656 32.36 4.51 8.82
C ASN A 656 31.24 5.09 7.94
N LEU A 657 30.37 5.90 8.54
CA LEU A 657 29.24 6.54 7.86
C LEU A 657 29.65 7.37 6.64
N ARG A 658 30.85 7.96 6.67
CA ARG A 658 31.37 8.73 5.54
C ARG A 658 31.70 7.81 4.37
N GLY A 659 32.45 6.74 4.61
CA GLY A 659 32.79 5.75 3.59
C GLY A 659 31.55 5.06 3.02
N GLU A 660 30.58 4.71 3.86
CA GLU A 660 29.32 4.12 3.43
C GLU A 660 28.52 5.06 2.50
N ARG A 661 28.45 6.36 2.82
CA ARG A 661 27.79 7.38 1.97
C ARG A 661 28.49 7.57 0.63
N GLU A 662 29.82 7.67 0.67
CA GLU A 662 30.66 7.86 -0.52
C GLU A 662 30.54 6.65 -1.45
N GLU A 663 30.59 5.43 -0.93
CA GLU A 663 30.48 4.24 -1.76
C GLU A 663 29.06 4.05 -2.30
N PHE A 664 28.03 4.23 -1.47
CA PHE A 664 26.66 4.09 -1.94
C PHE A 664 26.30 5.14 -3.01
N ALA A 665 26.87 6.35 -2.94
CA ALA A 665 26.69 7.38 -3.96
C ALA A 665 27.11 6.89 -5.36
N ARG A 666 28.20 6.13 -5.45
CA ARG A 666 28.67 5.55 -6.73
C ARG A 666 27.61 4.64 -7.33
N TYR A 667 27.04 3.74 -6.52
CA TYR A 667 26.00 2.83 -6.99
C TYR A 667 24.67 3.53 -7.27
N VAL A 668 24.33 4.61 -6.56
CA VAL A 668 23.17 5.46 -6.89
C VAL A 668 23.30 6.02 -8.30
N GLU A 669 24.49 6.49 -8.68
CA GLU A 669 24.76 6.99 -10.04
C GLU A 669 24.79 5.86 -11.07
N THR A 670 25.57 4.81 -10.84
CA THR A 670 25.74 3.68 -11.78
C THR A 670 24.41 2.99 -12.06
N LEU A 671 23.61 2.72 -11.03
CA LEU A 671 22.31 2.04 -11.18
C LEU A 671 21.15 3.01 -11.45
N ARG A 672 21.41 4.32 -11.46
CA ARG A 672 20.40 5.38 -11.65
C ARG A 672 19.25 5.26 -10.66
N ILE A 673 19.56 5.13 -9.37
CA ILE A 673 18.57 5.02 -8.30
C ILE A 673 17.93 6.40 -8.10
N LYS A 674 16.65 6.54 -8.46
CA LYS A 674 15.90 7.81 -8.40
C LYS A 674 15.42 8.06 -6.97
N VAL A 675 16.24 8.74 -6.15
CA VAL A 675 15.93 9.09 -4.75
C VAL A 675 16.36 10.53 -4.42
N PRO A 676 15.58 11.29 -3.61
CA PRO A 676 15.95 12.63 -3.13
C PRO A 676 17.20 12.64 -2.25
N HIS A 677 17.40 11.62 -1.40
CA HIS A 677 18.58 11.49 -0.55
C HIS A 677 18.78 10.04 -0.06
N GLN A 678 20.00 9.70 0.35
CA GLN A 678 20.38 8.35 0.79
C GLN A 678 19.78 7.94 2.15
N GLU A 679 19.33 8.91 2.96
CA GLU A 679 18.69 8.61 4.27
C GLU A 679 17.19 8.26 4.15
N GLN A 680 16.65 8.17 2.94
CA GLN A 680 15.24 7.83 2.74
C GLN A 680 14.99 6.36 3.13
N HIS A 681 13.90 6.12 3.85
CA HIS A 681 13.50 4.76 4.19
C HIS A 681 13.15 3.94 2.95
N ALA A 682 13.62 2.69 2.91
CA ALA A 682 13.37 1.77 1.80
C ALA A 682 11.87 1.55 1.50
N ARG A 683 10.98 1.63 2.50
CA ARG A 683 9.51 1.54 2.31
C ARG A 683 8.92 2.62 1.40
N ASN A 684 9.58 3.78 1.28
CA ASN A 684 9.09 4.92 0.50
C ASN A 684 9.58 4.89 -0.96
N LEU A 685 10.40 3.91 -1.35
CA LEU A 685 10.88 3.76 -2.72
C LEU A 685 9.86 3.00 -3.58
N SER A 686 9.86 3.30 -4.88
CA SER A 686 9.17 2.45 -5.86
C SER A 686 9.84 1.06 -5.94
N GLY A 687 9.09 0.04 -6.38
CA GLY A 687 9.60 -1.33 -6.48
C GLY A 687 10.88 -1.47 -7.30
N GLY A 688 10.98 -0.76 -8.44
CA GLY A 688 12.20 -0.74 -9.26
C GLY A 688 13.41 -0.13 -8.53
N ASN A 689 13.24 0.97 -7.80
CA ASN A 689 14.34 1.55 -7.02
C ASN A 689 14.71 0.67 -5.81
N GLN A 690 13.74 0.01 -5.18
CA GLN A 690 14.00 -0.99 -4.15
C GLN A 690 14.91 -2.12 -4.69
N GLN A 691 14.59 -2.64 -5.87
CA GLN A 691 15.40 -3.68 -6.53
C GLN A 691 16.82 -3.19 -6.81
N LYS A 692 16.98 -1.95 -7.29
CA LYS A 692 18.30 -1.35 -7.55
C LYS A 692 19.13 -1.19 -6.26
N VAL A 693 18.51 -0.89 -5.12
CA VAL A 693 19.21 -0.87 -3.82
C VAL A 693 19.64 -2.29 -3.40
N VAL A 694 18.80 -3.30 -3.63
CA VAL A 694 19.17 -4.72 -3.40
C VAL A 694 20.32 -5.14 -4.32
N LEU A 695 20.35 -4.69 -5.57
CA LEU A 695 21.47 -4.93 -6.48
C LEU A 695 22.75 -4.25 -5.98
N ALA A 696 22.67 -2.95 -5.64
CA ALA A 696 23.81 -2.15 -5.20
C ALA A 696 24.61 -2.82 -4.08
N LYS A 697 23.92 -3.33 -3.05
CA LYS A 697 24.60 -3.91 -1.88
C LYS A 697 25.36 -5.20 -2.21
N TRP A 698 24.88 -5.99 -3.17
CA TRP A 698 25.54 -7.22 -3.60
C TRP A 698 26.67 -6.97 -4.60
N LEU A 699 26.52 -5.96 -5.45
CA LEU A 699 27.59 -5.52 -6.34
C LEU A 699 28.78 -4.95 -5.55
N ALA A 700 28.51 -4.18 -4.49
CA ALA A 700 29.56 -3.69 -3.59
C ALA A 700 30.28 -4.81 -2.83
N ARG A 701 29.64 -5.97 -2.67
CA ARG A 701 30.24 -7.13 -2.01
C ARG A 701 31.23 -7.89 -2.89
N ASP A 702 31.22 -7.65 -4.20
CA ASP A 702 32.04 -8.34 -5.21
C ASP A 702 32.00 -9.88 -5.09
N CYS A 703 30.80 -10.44 -4.93
CA CYS A 703 30.59 -11.88 -4.76
C CYS A 703 31.13 -12.68 -5.95
N GLU A 704 31.64 -13.88 -5.68
CA GLU A 704 32.12 -14.84 -6.70
C GLU A 704 30.99 -15.67 -7.30
N VAL A 705 29.93 -15.89 -6.50
CA VAL A 705 28.68 -16.50 -6.93
C VAL A 705 27.54 -15.54 -6.61
N LEU A 706 26.72 -15.23 -7.60
CA LEU A 706 25.52 -14.42 -7.43
C LEU A 706 24.28 -15.23 -7.80
N ILE A 707 23.34 -15.30 -6.87
CA ILE A 707 22.06 -15.96 -7.06
C ILE A 707 21.00 -14.88 -7.31
N PHE A 708 20.33 -14.99 -8.45
CA PHE A 708 19.23 -14.14 -8.86
C PHE A 708 17.94 -14.94 -8.80
N ASP A 709 17.18 -14.78 -7.72
CA ASP A 709 15.92 -15.50 -7.49
C ASP A 709 14.72 -14.64 -7.92
N GLU A 710 14.07 -15.02 -9.03
CA GLU A 710 13.00 -14.27 -9.70
C GLU A 710 13.35 -12.77 -9.87
N PRO A 711 14.53 -12.45 -10.43
CA PRO A 711 15.15 -11.12 -10.32
C PRO A 711 14.38 -10.02 -11.05
N THR A 712 13.51 -10.41 -11.97
CA THR A 712 12.74 -9.55 -12.86
C THR A 712 11.24 -9.54 -12.53
N ARG A 713 10.82 -10.17 -11.43
CA ARG A 713 9.41 -10.21 -11.05
C ARG A 713 8.89 -8.84 -10.60
N GLY A 714 7.84 -8.38 -11.25
CA GLY A 714 7.17 -7.11 -10.91
C GLY A 714 8.01 -5.87 -11.19
N ILE A 715 8.95 -5.95 -12.15
CA ILE A 715 9.66 -4.79 -12.71
C ILE A 715 9.34 -4.64 -14.20
N ASP A 716 9.44 -3.42 -14.72
CA ASP A 716 9.14 -3.11 -16.11
C ASP A 716 10.23 -3.60 -17.07
N VAL A 717 9.90 -3.69 -18.35
CA VAL A 717 10.77 -4.25 -19.39
C VAL A 717 12.12 -3.51 -19.52
N GLY A 718 12.13 -2.20 -19.30
CA GLY A 718 13.37 -1.40 -19.31
C GLY A 718 14.32 -1.81 -18.20
N ALA A 719 13.79 -1.91 -16.97
CA ALA A 719 14.53 -2.40 -15.81
C ALA A 719 14.96 -3.87 -15.96
N LYS A 720 14.13 -4.75 -16.54
CA LYS A 720 14.51 -6.15 -16.84
C LYS A 720 15.76 -6.19 -17.73
N TYR A 721 15.75 -5.42 -18.82
CA TYR A 721 16.89 -5.37 -19.73
C TYR A 721 18.18 -4.84 -19.07
N GLU A 722 18.07 -3.84 -18.17
CA GLU A 722 19.23 -3.38 -17.38
C GLU A 722 19.81 -4.50 -16.51
N ILE A 723 18.96 -5.33 -15.89
CA ILE A 723 19.41 -6.48 -15.09
C ILE A 723 20.08 -7.53 -16.00
N TYR A 724 19.53 -7.82 -17.17
CA TYR A 724 20.14 -8.76 -18.13
C TYR A 724 21.54 -8.33 -18.56
N LEU A 725 21.72 -7.04 -18.87
CA LEU A 725 23.04 -6.50 -19.18
C LEU A 725 24.01 -6.65 -18.01
N LEU A 726 23.56 -6.36 -16.79
CA LEU A 726 24.38 -6.51 -15.59
C LEU A 726 24.78 -7.96 -15.35
N MET A 727 23.86 -8.91 -15.49
CA MET A 727 24.17 -10.35 -15.38
C MET A 727 25.21 -10.77 -16.42
N ASN A 728 25.08 -10.28 -17.66
CA ASN A 728 26.06 -10.55 -18.69
C ASN A 728 27.44 -9.95 -18.39
N GLU A 729 27.48 -8.74 -17.85
CA GLU A 729 28.71 -8.07 -17.44
C GLU A 729 29.41 -8.84 -16.30
N LEU A 730 28.67 -9.22 -15.26
CA LEU A 730 29.19 -9.98 -14.12
C LEU A 730 29.74 -11.35 -14.56
N ALA A 731 29.01 -12.06 -15.41
CA ALA A 731 29.49 -13.32 -15.96
C ALA A 731 30.73 -13.14 -16.85
N ALA A 732 30.79 -12.06 -17.65
CA ALA A 732 31.98 -11.74 -18.45
C ALA A 732 33.21 -11.41 -17.58
N GLN A 733 33.01 -10.92 -16.35
CA GLN A 733 34.05 -10.76 -15.33
C GLN A 733 34.44 -12.08 -14.65
N GLY A 734 33.84 -13.21 -15.04
CA GLY A 734 34.14 -14.55 -14.53
C GLY A 734 33.36 -14.95 -13.28
N LYS A 735 32.36 -14.16 -12.87
CA LYS A 735 31.44 -14.52 -11.78
C LYS A 735 30.54 -15.68 -12.21
N ALA A 736 30.15 -16.52 -11.27
CA ALA A 736 29.19 -17.60 -11.50
C ALA A 736 27.79 -17.12 -11.11
N ILE A 737 26.79 -17.35 -11.96
CA ILE A 737 25.43 -16.87 -11.74
C ILE A 737 24.46 -18.06 -11.70
N ILE A 738 23.63 -18.11 -10.67
CA ILE A 738 22.44 -18.98 -10.62
C ILE A 738 21.22 -18.08 -10.83
N MET A 739 20.43 -18.34 -11.87
CA MET A 739 19.22 -17.60 -12.17
C MET A 739 17.99 -18.48 -11.97
N ILE A 740 17.05 -18.07 -11.12
CA ILE A 740 15.72 -18.67 -11.03
C ILE A 740 14.75 -17.72 -11.70
N SER A 741 13.95 -18.25 -12.62
CA SER A 741 12.87 -17.50 -13.25
C SER A 741 11.67 -18.41 -13.52
N SER A 742 10.49 -17.84 -13.34
CA SER A 742 9.21 -18.41 -13.79
C SER A 742 8.86 -18.08 -15.24
N GLU A 743 9.58 -17.15 -15.87
CA GLU A 743 9.39 -16.74 -17.27
C GLU A 743 10.30 -17.55 -18.20
N MET A 744 9.72 -18.52 -18.92
CA MET A 744 10.47 -19.40 -19.83
C MET A 744 11.26 -18.66 -20.93
N PRO A 745 10.76 -17.56 -21.53
CA PRO A 745 11.57 -16.76 -22.46
C PRO A 745 12.83 -16.17 -21.82
N GLU A 746 12.78 -15.77 -20.55
CA GLU A 746 13.96 -15.26 -19.82
C GLU A 746 14.99 -16.36 -19.59
N VAL A 747 14.53 -17.55 -19.20
CA VAL A 747 15.38 -18.74 -19.05
C VAL A 747 16.09 -19.07 -20.36
N LEU A 748 15.36 -19.17 -21.47
CA LEU A 748 15.92 -19.48 -22.79
C LEU A 748 16.81 -18.35 -23.34
N GLY A 749 16.49 -17.09 -23.02
CA GLY A 749 17.19 -15.93 -23.54
C GLY A 749 18.51 -15.62 -22.84
N MET A 750 18.66 -16.01 -21.56
CA MET A 750 19.80 -15.60 -20.72
C MET A 750 20.70 -16.74 -20.26
N ALA A 751 20.21 -17.98 -20.20
CA ALA A 751 20.96 -19.10 -19.64
C ALA A 751 21.98 -19.68 -20.62
N ASP A 752 23.15 -20.09 -20.14
CA ASP A 752 24.04 -20.98 -20.89
C ASP A 752 23.62 -22.44 -20.74
N ARG A 753 22.99 -22.77 -19.60
CA ARG A 753 22.56 -24.11 -19.24
C ARG A 753 21.36 -24.06 -18.31
N ILE A 754 20.45 -25.02 -18.45
CA ILE A 754 19.19 -25.04 -17.70
C ILE A 754 19.08 -26.36 -16.93
N LEU A 755 18.78 -26.27 -15.64
CA LEU A 755 18.35 -27.39 -14.81
C LEU A 755 16.86 -27.28 -14.56
N VAL A 756 16.13 -28.38 -14.80
CA VAL A 756 14.69 -28.45 -14.58
C VAL A 756 14.44 -29.22 -13.28
N MET A 757 13.63 -28.63 -12.41
CA MET A 757 13.22 -29.22 -11.13
C MET A 757 11.77 -29.66 -11.13
N HIS A 758 11.52 -30.77 -10.43
CA HIS A 758 10.20 -31.28 -10.10
C HIS A 758 10.22 -31.95 -8.72
N ASP A 759 9.22 -31.68 -7.88
CA ASP A 759 9.08 -32.26 -6.52
C ASP A 759 10.38 -32.26 -5.67
N GLY A 760 11.11 -31.15 -5.70
CA GLY A 760 12.35 -30.97 -4.94
C GLY A 760 13.58 -31.68 -5.51
N ARG A 761 13.50 -32.29 -6.70
CA ARG A 761 14.60 -32.98 -7.41
C ARG A 761 14.95 -32.25 -8.69
N ILE A 762 16.18 -32.43 -9.17
CA ILE A 762 16.52 -32.12 -10.57
C ILE A 762 16.10 -33.32 -11.42
N THR A 763 15.25 -33.10 -12.41
CA THR A 763 14.71 -34.15 -13.31
C THR A 763 15.32 -34.10 -14.70
N GLY A 764 15.93 -32.98 -15.09
CA GLY A 764 16.61 -32.86 -16.37
C GLY A 764 17.59 -31.70 -16.44
N GLU A 765 18.48 -31.78 -17.43
CA GLU A 765 19.48 -30.77 -17.75
C GLU A 765 19.45 -30.52 -19.26
N ILE A 766 19.44 -29.25 -19.66
CA ILE A 766 19.50 -28.80 -21.05
C ILE A 766 20.77 -27.96 -21.20
N ALA A 767 21.76 -28.54 -21.90
CA ALA A 767 23.04 -27.89 -22.16
C ALA A 767 23.06 -27.07 -23.46
N ASP A 768 22.25 -27.43 -24.46
CA ASP A 768 22.14 -26.69 -25.71
C ASP A 768 20.89 -25.79 -25.68
N VAL A 769 21.02 -24.66 -24.98
CA VAL A 769 19.91 -23.71 -24.80
C VAL A 769 19.49 -23.06 -26.13
N ALA A 770 20.40 -22.95 -27.11
CA ALA A 770 20.12 -22.32 -28.39
C ALA A 770 19.06 -23.07 -29.22
N HIS A 771 18.94 -24.39 -29.03
CA HIS A 771 17.93 -25.23 -29.68
C HIS A 771 16.83 -25.70 -28.71
N ALA A 772 16.85 -25.23 -27.47
CA ALA A 772 15.89 -25.63 -26.46
C ALA A 772 14.52 -25.02 -26.73
N THR A 773 13.46 -25.82 -26.57
CA THR A 773 12.08 -25.35 -26.71
C THR A 773 11.38 -25.28 -25.36
N GLN A 774 10.35 -24.42 -25.30
CA GLN A 774 9.48 -24.34 -24.13
C GLN A 774 8.82 -25.70 -23.81
N GLU A 775 8.45 -26.45 -24.85
CA GLU A 775 7.83 -27.77 -24.71
C GLU A 775 8.77 -28.79 -24.05
N GLN A 776 10.05 -28.82 -24.45
CA GLN A 776 11.04 -29.70 -23.83
C GLN A 776 11.22 -29.41 -22.34
N MET A 777 11.28 -28.13 -21.95
CA MET A 777 11.33 -27.75 -20.53
C MET A 777 10.07 -28.18 -19.77
N MET A 778 8.88 -28.01 -20.36
CA MET A 778 7.63 -28.46 -19.74
C MET A 778 7.61 -29.96 -19.51
N GLN A 779 8.06 -30.76 -20.48
CA GLN A 779 8.11 -32.22 -20.37
C GLN A 779 9.00 -32.67 -19.22
N LEU A 780 10.17 -32.04 -19.05
CA LEU A 780 11.05 -32.33 -17.92
C LEU A 780 10.48 -31.88 -16.57
N ALA A 781 9.63 -30.85 -16.55
CA ALA A 781 9.04 -30.29 -15.34
C ALA A 781 7.84 -31.09 -14.80
N VAL A 782 7.35 -32.08 -15.56
CA VAL A 782 6.24 -32.98 -15.18
C VAL A 782 6.63 -34.46 -15.15
N ALA A 783 7.89 -34.77 -15.48
CA ALA A 783 8.48 -36.10 -15.41
C ALA A 783 8.90 -36.43 -13.97
#